data_AF-A0A839U6U0-F1
#
_entry.id   AF-A0A839U6U0-F1
#
_cell.length_a   1.000
_cell.length_b   1.000
_cell.length_c   1.000
_cell.angle_alpha   90.00
_cell.angle_beta   90.00
_cell.angle_gamma   90.00
#
_symmetry.space_group_name_H-M   'P 1'
#
loop_
_entity.id
_entity.type
_entity.pdbx_description
1 polymer ?
#
loop_
_entity_poly.entity_id
_entity_poly.type
_entity_poly.pdbx_seq_one_letter_code
_entity_poly.pdbx_strand_id
1 'polypeptide(L)'
;MNFRFLLLFAALGLSACNGSDSSDSSTTATSTFDAETAAAQAKLDGLNAEIGQKTTALTAAGTKLTQTEQADAALAAKIQQGEEQLAGLLVEAAAKTGEVETASTTLKDRRDELAGLEGPNGRIETLNREIAGLEKTRDGLAGVKDGDPGEIAGLKGERDDLEKRRDELKGVEGDQTKPGLIKLADDELKVRKDELADLMGDPRDTANPGKIKLAMDELATYEGTGGKIETAKTELARLETLKNAAIEDARAAKLEAAHIRSDGLIETGRFAEAAKILDAAGLTAEGASLRAVEAFVKDGKTIEAAGKLKEFAPVKSVAALFTRAGKDEEAYKLYAPEDYELEDPNTYMASKIADLAKSSLESSVVNEISSVKRHSMSIRGKTVWFTARAGHLIAYAPKSESKEMRVAKASIFYTSYTREDLPKEKRPVTFFYNGGPGSASIWLHLGSWAPQRLISNAPEIPEKYKSTKPQQFDKAENAETLLDQTDLVFCDPVGTGLSQAISPNKNKDFWQVDKDAGVLRDFVTRYTNYYNRQASPKYLYGESYGGIRTPIAAYLLLQAGTADYEHDPSGKPPTVLTGLVLNSPILDYSADCGQARTRSCAGYLPSYAILADFHKKAKVRGDKETIAEYYEASKKFTAETFTPFADKFSYPAPPPGTKSKKIKWLPELEAMAGGKALLTDLETRLGISRRVWEPEPLLNVDIFREKLLQGQKLSGFDGRMYTPSTSYDADKYIDDAFLNQFRTMRTDYLNYKNDSTYTTSLEGLRDNWDFKRPFTKSNATTSLPELTNISTLAPGTKILILGGYHDIRTPPYQTELDLKNVNLQDRIVVKNFAGGHMTYNTEESRAPMKAALDAFYEAPPYAPSASPVTAAIVSGALQ
;
A
#
# COMPACT_ATOMS: atom_id res chain seq x y z
N MET A 1 26.30 -20.38 59.05
CA MET A 1 26.49 -20.49 57.59
C MET A 1 26.87 -19.13 57.03
N ASN A 2 27.98 -19.08 56.28
CA ASN A 2 28.29 -18.19 55.17
C ASN A 2 27.63 -16.80 55.07
N PHE A 3 28.46 -15.76 55.28
CA PHE A 3 28.58 -14.61 54.36
C PHE A 3 29.90 -13.82 54.62
N ARG A 4 31.02 -14.53 54.86
CA ARG A 4 32.35 -13.91 55.10
C ARG A 4 33.40 -14.20 54.01
N PHE A 5 32.97 -14.65 52.83
CA PHE A 5 33.84 -14.87 51.67
C PHE A 5 33.72 -13.82 50.54
N LEU A 6 32.98 -12.71 50.74
CA LEU A 6 32.66 -11.78 49.65
C LEU A 6 32.89 -10.28 49.94
N LEU A 7 33.62 -9.94 51.00
CA LEU A 7 34.31 -8.65 51.12
C LEU A 7 35.77 -8.91 51.43
N LEU A 8 36.42 -9.49 50.43
CA LEU A 8 37.82 -9.24 50.08
C LEU A 8 38.18 -7.81 50.47
N PHE A 9 39.24 -7.61 51.25
CA PHE A 9 40.38 -6.76 50.88
C PHE A 9 40.12 -5.39 50.20
N ALA A 10 38.93 -4.83 50.33
CA ALA A 10 38.48 -3.59 49.70
C ALA A 10 38.30 -2.50 50.74
N ALA A 11 39.10 -2.54 51.80
CA ALA A 11 39.18 -1.46 52.78
C ALA A 11 40.62 -1.17 53.21
N LEU A 12 41.61 -1.41 52.36
CA LEU A 12 42.91 -0.75 52.49
C LEU A 12 43.52 -0.44 51.11
N GLY A 13 43.14 0.73 50.58
CA GLY A 13 44.14 1.67 50.06
C GLY A 13 44.41 1.69 48.56
N LEU A 14 43.67 2.53 47.84
CA LEU A 14 44.19 3.27 46.70
C LEU A 14 45.25 4.26 47.18
N SER A 15 46.44 4.29 46.56
CA SER A 15 47.09 5.54 46.15
C SER A 15 48.21 5.29 45.14
N ALA A 16 48.38 6.26 44.26
CA ALA A 16 49.19 6.22 43.06
C ALA A 16 50.66 6.66 43.29
N CYS A 17 51.50 6.25 42.34
CA CYS A 17 52.77 6.84 41.88
C CYS A 17 54.08 6.69 42.71
N ASN A 18 55.00 5.94 42.09
CA ASN A 18 56.46 6.06 41.99
C ASN A 18 57.34 6.16 43.25
N GLY A 19 58.29 5.22 43.35
CA GLY A 19 59.58 5.43 44.01
C GLY A 19 60.15 4.19 44.67
N SER A 20 60.87 3.38 43.89
CA SER A 20 62.08 2.61 44.24
C SER A 20 62.51 2.55 45.73
N ASP A 21 62.57 1.36 46.31
CA ASP A 21 63.82 0.59 46.44
C ASP A 21 63.72 -0.52 47.50
N SER A 22 64.30 -1.68 47.15
CA SER A 22 64.79 -2.76 48.03
C SER A 22 63.72 -3.52 48.85
N SER A 23 63.76 -4.83 49.04
CA SER A 23 64.68 -5.90 48.65
C SER A 23 64.01 -7.21 49.10
N ASP A 24 64.25 -8.30 48.35
CA ASP A 24 64.43 -9.67 48.83
C ASP A 24 63.43 -10.27 49.86
N SER A 25 62.75 -11.39 49.63
CA SER A 25 63.10 -12.71 49.09
C SER A 25 62.73 -13.75 50.17
N SER A 26 62.13 -14.83 49.69
CA SER A 26 62.20 -16.20 50.23
C SER A 26 61.53 -16.53 51.58
N THR A 27 60.36 -17.15 51.47
CA THR A 27 60.05 -18.54 51.92
C THR A 27 60.76 -19.08 53.16
N THR A 28 60.00 -19.45 54.19
CA THR A 28 59.69 -20.85 54.60
C THR A 28 58.93 -20.88 55.95
N ALA A 29 58.28 -22.02 56.23
CA ALA A 29 57.70 -22.46 57.50
C ALA A 29 56.19 -22.21 57.73
N THR A 30 55.40 -23.14 57.20
CA THR A 30 54.20 -23.70 57.82
C THR A 30 54.39 -24.07 59.31
N SER A 31 53.30 -23.97 60.09
CA SER A 31 52.99 -24.70 61.35
C SER A 31 52.90 -23.93 62.69
N THR A 32 52.10 -22.86 62.76
CA THR A 32 51.58 -22.32 64.04
C THR A 32 50.06 -22.09 64.07
N PHE A 33 49.40 -21.98 62.90
CA PHE A 33 47.97 -21.64 62.83
C PHE A 33 47.03 -22.81 63.20
N ASP A 34 47.37 -24.06 62.83
CA ASP A 34 46.49 -25.22 63.08
C ASP A 34 46.49 -25.66 64.56
N ALA A 35 47.61 -25.44 65.28
CA ALA A 35 47.71 -25.74 66.70
C ALA A 35 46.96 -24.72 67.57
N GLU A 36 47.00 -23.43 67.21
CA GLU A 36 46.24 -22.38 67.87
C GLU A 36 44.73 -22.50 67.61
N THR A 37 44.34 -22.96 66.42
CA THR A 37 42.94 -23.23 66.06
C THR A 37 42.36 -24.42 66.82
N ALA A 38 43.13 -25.50 67.00
CA ALA A 38 42.72 -26.65 67.81
C ALA A 38 42.64 -26.32 69.31
N ALA A 39 43.57 -25.51 69.83
CA ALA A 39 43.54 -25.04 71.21
C ALA A 39 42.35 -24.10 71.49
N ALA A 40 42.00 -23.24 70.53
CA ALA A 40 40.82 -22.38 70.61
C ALA A 40 39.51 -23.18 70.59
N GLN A 41 39.40 -24.21 69.73
CA GLN A 41 38.23 -25.10 69.68
C GLN A 41 38.07 -25.92 70.97
N ALA A 42 39.15 -26.49 71.52
CA ALA A 42 39.10 -27.22 72.79
C ALA A 42 38.69 -26.32 73.98
N LYS A 43 39.11 -25.05 73.97
CA LYS A 43 38.70 -24.04 74.97
C LYS A 43 37.23 -23.65 74.82
N LEU A 44 36.73 -23.57 73.58
CA LEU A 44 35.31 -23.33 73.26
C LEU A 44 34.43 -24.51 73.70
N ASP A 45 34.88 -25.74 73.47
CA ASP A 45 34.15 -26.96 73.86
C ASP A 45 34.14 -27.14 75.40
N GLY A 46 35.24 -26.80 76.08
CA GLY A 46 35.31 -26.76 77.55
C GLY A 46 34.39 -25.71 78.17
N LEU A 47 34.33 -24.50 77.60
CA LEU A 47 33.39 -23.44 78.03
C LEU A 47 31.94 -23.85 77.78
N ASN A 48 31.63 -24.48 76.65
CA ASN A 48 30.29 -24.98 76.35
C ASN A 48 29.86 -26.12 77.30
N ALA A 49 30.79 -27.00 77.69
CA ALA A 49 30.53 -28.02 78.71
C ALA A 49 30.33 -27.43 80.12
N GLU A 50 31.08 -26.38 80.48
CA GLU A 50 30.91 -25.65 81.75
C GLU A 50 29.59 -24.86 81.77
N ILE A 51 29.20 -24.25 80.65
CA ILE A 51 27.90 -23.60 80.47
C ILE A 51 26.77 -24.64 80.55
N GLY A 52 26.91 -25.81 79.93
CA GLY A 52 25.94 -26.91 80.04
C GLY A 52 25.79 -27.45 81.46
N GLN A 53 26.90 -27.63 82.19
CA GLN A 53 26.87 -28.04 83.59
C GLN A 53 26.29 -26.96 84.51
N LYS A 54 26.62 -25.68 84.30
CA LYS A 54 26.03 -24.56 85.04
C LYS A 54 24.55 -24.38 84.73
N THR A 55 24.13 -24.58 83.49
CA THR A 55 22.71 -24.51 83.07
C THR A 55 21.90 -25.66 83.70
N THR A 56 22.49 -26.85 83.80
CA THR A 56 21.86 -28.00 84.50
C THR A 56 21.82 -27.80 86.02
N ALA A 57 22.84 -27.15 86.61
CA ALA A 57 22.87 -26.77 88.02
C ALA A 57 21.91 -25.61 88.36
N LEU A 58 21.73 -24.64 87.45
CA LEU A 58 20.75 -23.55 87.57
C LEU A 58 19.30 -24.03 87.38
N THR A 59 19.09 -25.07 86.59
CA THR A 59 17.77 -25.72 86.44
C THR A 59 17.40 -26.55 87.69
N ALA A 60 18.39 -27.05 88.44
CA ALA A 60 18.20 -27.70 89.74
C ALA A 60 18.04 -26.72 90.92
N ALA A 61 18.51 -25.48 90.77
CA ALA A 61 18.45 -24.43 91.80
C ALA A 61 17.39 -23.38 91.48
N GLY A 62 16.12 -23.80 91.41
CA GLY A 62 15.02 -22.90 91.11
C GLY A 62 14.90 -21.75 92.12
N THR A 63 15.16 -20.50 91.70
CA THR A 63 14.20 -19.39 91.74
C THR A 63 14.72 -18.07 91.15
N LYS A 64 13.82 -17.42 90.38
CA LYS A 64 13.68 -15.98 90.03
C LYS A 64 14.48 -15.38 88.85
N LEU A 65 13.88 -15.53 87.67
CA LEU A 65 13.94 -14.59 86.54
C LEU A 65 13.22 -13.27 86.87
N THR A 66 13.79 -12.12 86.53
CA THR A 66 13.08 -10.86 86.17
C THR A 66 14.10 -9.72 85.98
N GLN A 67 14.55 -9.50 84.73
CA GLN A 67 15.00 -8.20 84.16
C GLN A 67 15.51 -8.41 82.72
N THR A 68 16.26 -9.48 82.45
CA THR A 68 16.80 -9.80 81.11
C THR A 68 15.70 -10.17 80.12
N GLU A 69 14.71 -10.98 80.52
CA GLU A 69 13.57 -11.31 79.64
C GLU A 69 12.69 -10.10 79.27
N GLN A 70 12.61 -9.08 80.15
CA GLN A 70 11.92 -7.82 79.85
C GLN A 70 12.72 -6.93 78.90
N ALA A 71 14.06 -6.94 79.01
CA ALA A 71 14.95 -6.20 78.11
C ALA A 71 14.98 -6.85 76.71
N ASP A 72 15.02 -8.18 76.63
CA ASP A 72 14.99 -8.92 75.37
C ASP A 72 13.62 -8.81 74.68
N ALA A 73 12.52 -8.84 75.43
CA ALA A 73 11.19 -8.59 74.88
C ALA A 73 11.02 -7.13 74.41
N ALA A 74 11.60 -6.15 75.11
CA ALA A 74 11.58 -4.75 74.70
C ALA A 74 12.47 -4.50 73.46
N LEU A 75 13.61 -5.19 73.36
CA LEU A 75 14.48 -5.16 72.19
C LEU A 75 13.81 -5.81 70.97
N ALA A 76 13.18 -6.98 71.15
CA ALA A 76 12.42 -7.66 70.11
C ALA A 76 11.22 -6.81 69.63
N ALA A 77 10.51 -6.14 70.54
CA ALA A 77 9.42 -5.24 70.19
C ALA A 77 9.90 -4.01 69.42
N LYS A 78 11.07 -3.45 69.76
CA LYS A 78 11.69 -2.35 69.01
C LYS A 78 12.21 -2.76 67.64
N ILE A 79 12.82 -3.95 67.53
CA ILE A 79 13.21 -4.54 66.24
C ILE A 79 11.97 -4.73 65.37
N GLN A 80 10.90 -5.31 65.94
CA GLN A 80 9.64 -5.49 65.22
C GLN A 80 9.03 -4.15 64.78
N GLN A 81 9.05 -3.13 65.65
CA GLN A 81 8.60 -1.79 65.30
C GLN A 81 9.42 -1.17 64.16
N GLY A 82 10.74 -1.32 64.18
CA GLY A 82 11.62 -0.88 63.10
C GLY A 82 11.37 -1.66 61.80
N GLU A 83 11.17 -2.97 61.88
CA GLU A 83 10.83 -3.80 60.73
C GLU A 83 9.44 -3.45 60.14
N GLU A 84 8.46 -3.12 60.98
CA GLU A 84 7.14 -2.64 60.56
C GLU A 84 7.21 -1.25 59.92
N GLN A 85 8.03 -0.34 60.46
CA GLN A 85 8.29 0.96 59.86
C GLN A 85 9.01 0.83 58.52
N LEU A 86 10.03 -0.02 58.42
CA LEU A 86 10.73 -0.31 57.17
C LEU A 86 9.80 -0.97 56.15
N ALA A 87 8.95 -1.90 56.58
CA ALA A 87 7.93 -2.50 55.71
C ALA A 87 6.94 -1.44 55.21
N GLY A 88 6.51 -0.50 56.06
CA GLY A 88 5.67 0.62 55.67
C GLY A 88 6.34 1.54 54.64
N LEU A 89 7.61 1.88 54.85
CA LEU A 89 8.40 2.69 53.91
C LEU A 89 8.67 1.94 52.59
N LEU A 90 8.86 0.63 52.63
CA LEU A 90 9.01 -0.21 51.43
C LEU A 90 7.69 -0.32 50.66
N VAL A 91 6.53 -0.33 51.35
CA VAL A 91 5.21 -0.26 50.71
C VAL A 91 4.99 1.12 50.09
N GLU A 92 5.36 2.19 50.78
CA GLU A 92 5.29 3.56 50.24
C GLU A 92 6.22 3.73 49.02
N ALA A 93 7.43 3.18 49.09
CA ALA A 93 8.37 3.14 47.98
C ALA A 93 7.79 2.32 46.81
N ALA A 94 7.25 1.13 47.05
CA ALA A 94 6.65 0.29 46.01
C ALA A 94 5.41 0.95 45.35
N ALA A 95 4.61 1.71 46.11
CA ALA A 95 3.51 2.50 45.56
C ALA A 95 4.02 3.61 44.63
N LYS A 96 5.00 4.39 45.10
CA LYS A 96 5.65 5.44 44.29
C LYS A 96 6.40 4.87 43.09
N THR A 97 6.96 3.67 43.20
CA THR A 97 7.54 2.92 42.09
C THR A 97 6.51 2.65 40.99
N GLY A 98 5.31 2.19 41.35
CA GLY A 98 4.22 2.00 40.38
C GLY A 98 3.81 3.29 39.69
N GLU A 99 3.88 4.42 40.40
CA GLU A 99 3.64 5.75 39.84
C GLU A 99 4.76 6.20 38.87
N VAL A 100 6.03 5.92 39.18
CA VAL A 100 7.18 6.20 38.28
C VAL A 100 7.11 5.33 37.01
N GLU A 101 6.72 4.07 37.13
CA GLU A 101 6.52 3.17 35.98
C GLU A 101 5.35 3.65 35.10
N THR A 102 4.28 4.13 35.73
CA THR A 102 3.15 4.77 35.04
C THR A 102 3.57 6.06 34.35
N ALA A 103 4.39 6.90 34.99
CA ALA A 103 4.91 8.14 34.40
C ALA A 103 5.84 7.86 33.23
N SER A 104 6.75 6.89 33.35
CA SER A 104 7.64 6.45 32.27
C SER A 104 6.85 5.88 31.09
N THR A 105 5.83 5.06 31.37
CA THR A 105 4.91 4.54 30.33
C THR A 105 4.12 5.68 29.69
N THR A 106 3.61 6.63 30.46
CA THR A 106 2.90 7.80 29.94
C THR A 106 3.82 8.65 29.07
N LEU A 107 5.06 8.90 29.48
CA LEU A 107 6.06 9.64 28.69
C LEU A 107 6.37 8.92 27.39
N LYS A 108 6.57 7.60 27.44
CA LYS A 108 6.76 6.76 26.27
C LYS A 108 5.56 6.82 25.32
N ASP A 109 4.34 6.66 25.84
CA ASP A 109 3.11 6.74 25.05
C ASP A 109 2.93 8.13 24.43
N ARG A 110 3.32 9.21 25.14
CA ARG A 110 3.31 10.58 24.60
C ARG A 110 4.40 10.83 23.57
N ARG A 111 5.59 10.23 23.72
CA ARG A 111 6.64 10.23 22.69
C ARG A 111 6.15 9.48 21.45
N ASP A 112 5.47 8.35 21.62
CA ASP A 112 4.89 7.59 20.53
C ASP A 112 3.69 8.34 19.90
N GLU A 113 2.93 9.13 20.67
CA GLU A 113 1.90 10.07 20.17
C GLU A 113 2.52 11.24 19.40
N LEU A 114 3.67 11.76 19.86
CA LEU A 114 4.47 12.80 19.18
C LEU A 114 5.07 12.28 17.86
N ALA A 115 5.53 11.04 17.82
CA ALA A 115 5.91 10.38 16.56
C ALA A 115 4.70 10.26 15.61
N GLY A 116 3.49 10.09 16.14
CA GLY A 116 2.24 10.21 15.39
C GLY A 116 1.96 11.61 14.84
N LEU A 117 2.57 12.66 15.40
CA LEU A 117 2.55 14.03 14.89
C LEU A 117 3.56 14.28 13.74
N GLU A 118 4.51 13.38 13.49
CA GLU A 118 5.47 13.47 12.37
C GLU A 118 4.98 12.85 11.07
N GLY A 119 3.85 12.13 11.11
CA GLY A 119 3.22 11.62 9.90
C GLY A 119 2.95 12.76 8.90
N PRO A 120 2.79 12.47 7.59
CA PRO A 120 2.62 13.45 6.50
C PRO A 120 1.36 14.36 6.58
N ASN A 121 0.67 14.33 7.72
CA ASN A 121 -0.47 15.12 8.12
C ASN A 121 -0.45 15.37 9.64
N GLY A 122 0.71 15.62 10.26
CA GLY A 122 0.84 15.80 11.71
C GLY A 122 -0.35 16.52 12.33
N ARG A 123 -0.94 16.02 13.43
CA ARG A 123 -2.26 16.50 13.91
C ARG A 123 -2.30 18.02 14.09
N ILE A 124 -1.20 18.64 14.53
CA ILE A 124 -1.08 20.11 14.66
C ILE A 124 -1.09 20.80 13.29
N GLU A 125 -0.39 20.26 12.29
CA GLU A 125 -0.33 20.80 10.94
C GLU A 125 -1.66 20.62 10.19
N THR A 126 -2.36 19.52 10.45
CA THR A 126 -3.72 19.28 9.96
C THR A 126 -4.71 20.25 10.60
N LEU A 127 -4.69 20.41 11.93
CA LEU A 127 -5.50 21.40 12.63
C LEU A 127 -5.23 22.83 12.12
N ASN A 128 -3.97 23.22 11.91
CA ASN A 128 -3.63 24.54 11.36
C ASN A 128 -4.14 24.75 9.94
N ARG A 129 -4.09 23.72 9.08
CA ARG A 129 -4.64 23.80 7.71
C ARG A 129 -6.16 23.86 7.70
N GLU A 130 -6.81 23.11 8.58
CA GLU A 130 -8.26 23.15 8.75
C GLU A 130 -8.72 24.52 9.28
N ILE A 131 -8.03 25.06 10.30
CA ILE A 131 -8.25 26.43 10.81
C ILE A 131 -8.09 27.46 9.68
N ALA A 132 -6.98 27.42 8.93
CA ALA A 132 -6.76 28.35 7.82
C ALA A 132 -7.80 28.21 6.69
N GLY A 133 -8.29 26.99 6.44
CA GLY A 133 -9.37 26.72 5.49
C GLY A 133 -10.71 27.32 5.93
N LEU A 134 -11.04 27.20 7.22
CA LEU A 134 -12.22 27.81 7.82
C LEU A 134 -12.15 29.34 7.80
N GLU A 135 -10.98 29.92 8.07
CA GLU A 135 -10.78 31.37 8.01
C GLU A 135 -10.93 31.92 6.60
N LYS A 136 -10.35 31.25 5.60
CA LYS A 136 -10.49 31.64 4.20
C LYS A 136 -11.95 31.56 3.74
N THR A 137 -12.69 30.55 4.21
CA THR A 137 -14.11 30.36 3.88
C THR A 137 -14.98 31.42 4.55
N ARG A 138 -14.73 31.71 5.83
CA ARG A 138 -15.37 32.79 6.59
C ARG A 138 -15.14 34.15 5.94
N ASP A 139 -13.89 34.47 5.56
CA ASP A 139 -13.54 35.76 4.97
C ASP A 139 -14.14 35.93 3.57
N GLY A 140 -14.28 34.82 2.83
CA GLY A 140 -15.02 34.78 1.57
C GLY A 140 -16.51 35.07 1.76
N LEU A 141 -17.16 34.46 2.76
CA LEU A 141 -18.58 34.66 3.08
C LEU A 141 -18.85 36.07 3.64
N ALA A 142 -17.95 36.61 4.46
CA ALA A 142 -18.06 37.96 5.02
C ALA A 142 -17.90 39.06 3.96
N GLY A 143 -17.26 38.75 2.82
CA GLY A 143 -17.12 39.66 1.67
C GLY A 143 -18.32 39.71 0.72
N VAL A 144 -19.28 38.78 0.86
CA VAL A 144 -20.51 38.74 0.05
C VAL A 144 -21.62 39.49 0.80
N LYS A 145 -22.31 40.39 0.10
CA LYS A 145 -23.28 41.35 0.69
C LYS A 145 -24.48 40.70 1.40
N ASP A 146 -24.66 39.39 1.23
CA ASP A 146 -25.74 38.56 1.80
C ASP A 146 -25.22 37.25 2.44
N GLY A 147 -23.96 37.17 2.88
CA GLY A 147 -23.43 35.98 3.54
C GLY A 147 -24.25 35.61 4.79
N ASP A 148 -24.73 34.37 4.89
CA ASP A 148 -25.59 33.91 5.99
C ASP A 148 -24.84 34.07 7.34
N PRO A 149 -25.32 34.93 8.25
CA PRO A 149 -24.72 35.11 9.56
C PRO A 149 -24.64 33.81 10.38
N GLY A 150 -25.57 32.86 10.16
CA GLY A 150 -25.57 31.56 10.80
C GLY A 150 -24.42 30.66 10.33
N GLU A 151 -24.09 30.72 9.04
CA GLU A 151 -22.98 29.97 8.44
C GLU A 151 -21.62 30.55 8.87
N ILE A 152 -21.51 31.89 8.90
CA ILE A 152 -20.31 32.59 9.41
C ILE A 152 -20.08 32.28 10.91
N ALA A 153 -21.15 32.22 11.71
CA ALA A 153 -21.08 31.85 13.12
C ALA A 153 -20.72 30.37 13.32
N GLY A 154 -21.24 29.47 12.48
CA GLY A 154 -20.89 28.05 12.48
C GLY A 154 -19.41 27.80 12.20
N LEU A 155 -18.88 28.43 11.14
CA LEU A 155 -17.44 28.36 10.78
C LEU A 155 -16.53 28.93 11.87
N LYS A 156 -16.99 29.97 12.58
CA LYS A 156 -16.28 30.51 13.74
C LYS A 156 -16.25 29.51 14.90
N GLY A 157 -17.36 28.84 15.19
CA GLY A 157 -17.45 27.82 16.23
C GLY A 157 -16.55 26.61 15.95
N GLU A 158 -16.52 26.12 14.72
CA GLU A 158 -15.63 25.03 14.31
C GLU A 158 -14.16 25.43 14.40
N ARG A 159 -13.82 26.65 13.97
CA ARG A 159 -12.46 27.20 14.12
C ARG A 159 -12.05 27.26 15.58
N ASP A 160 -12.90 27.79 16.45
CA ASP A 160 -12.60 27.93 17.88
C ASP A 160 -12.36 26.56 18.55
N ASP A 161 -13.09 25.51 18.13
CA ASP A 161 -12.88 24.15 18.63
C ASP A 161 -11.55 23.55 18.14
N LEU A 162 -11.19 23.76 16.88
CA LEU A 162 -9.91 23.30 16.32
C LEU A 162 -8.71 24.07 16.91
N GLU A 163 -8.85 25.38 17.12
CA GLU A 163 -7.85 26.23 17.78
C GLU A 163 -7.61 25.77 19.20
N LYS A 164 -8.69 25.51 19.94
CA LYS A 164 -8.61 24.96 21.30
C LYS A 164 -7.87 23.62 21.32
N ARG A 165 -8.17 22.71 20.39
CA ARG A 165 -7.54 21.38 20.31
C ARG A 165 -6.05 21.46 19.94
N ARG A 166 -5.68 22.41 19.09
CA ARG A 166 -4.29 22.74 18.76
C ARG A 166 -3.55 23.33 19.97
N ASP A 167 -4.20 24.22 20.70
CA ASP A 167 -3.61 24.93 21.85
C ASP A 167 -3.47 24.01 23.07
N GLU A 168 -4.37 23.04 23.24
CA GLU A 168 -4.24 21.93 24.20
C GLU A 168 -2.99 21.07 23.93
N LEU A 169 -2.68 20.81 22.66
CA LEU A 169 -1.49 20.04 22.25
C LEU A 169 -0.19 20.83 22.42
N LYS A 170 -0.20 22.15 22.16
CA LYS A 170 0.98 23.02 22.30
C LYS A 170 1.22 23.52 23.72
N GLY A 171 0.16 23.58 24.52
CA GLY A 171 0.11 24.43 25.70
C GLY A 171 -0.12 25.89 25.32
N VAL A 172 -0.62 26.66 26.29
CA VAL A 172 -0.80 28.11 26.12
C VAL A 172 0.56 28.79 26.29
N GLU A 173 1.05 29.43 25.24
CA GLU A 173 2.36 30.10 25.24
C GLU A 173 2.38 31.22 26.28
N GLY A 174 3.18 31.04 27.34
CA GLY A 174 3.32 32.00 28.44
C GLY A 174 2.39 31.81 29.65
N ASP A 175 1.39 30.92 29.59
CA ASP A 175 0.53 30.61 30.74
C ASP A 175 1.03 29.35 31.46
N GLN A 176 1.63 29.55 32.63
CA GLN A 176 2.14 28.43 33.43
C GLN A 176 1.04 27.59 34.09
N THR A 177 -0.21 28.05 34.11
CA THR A 177 -1.35 27.38 34.75
C THR A 177 -2.09 26.39 33.84
N LYS A 178 -1.80 26.41 32.53
CA LYS A 178 -2.32 25.44 31.55
C LYS A 178 -1.18 24.86 30.70
N PRO A 179 -0.32 24.01 31.30
CA PRO A 179 0.77 23.36 30.59
C PRO A 179 0.23 22.52 29.42
N GLY A 180 0.87 22.59 28.25
CA GLY A 180 0.63 21.62 27.19
C GLY A 180 1.08 20.22 27.62
N LEU A 181 0.61 19.18 26.94
CA LEU A 181 0.88 17.78 27.31
C LEU A 181 2.37 17.48 27.58
N ILE A 182 3.29 18.11 26.84
CA ILE A 182 4.75 17.99 27.03
C ILE A 182 5.20 18.59 28.37
N LYS A 183 4.71 19.79 28.69
CA LYS A 183 5.05 20.46 29.95
C LYS A 183 4.39 19.78 31.16
N LEU A 184 3.18 19.24 30.98
CA LEU A 184 2.48 18.45 32.01
C LEU A 184 3.32 17.21 32.39
N ALA A 185 3.90 16.56 31.38
CA ALA A 185 4.82 15.44 31.55
C ALA A 185 6.11 15.84 32.27
N ASP A 186 6.71 16.98 31.92
CA ASP A 186 7.91 17.51 32.60
C ASP A 186 7.64 17.86 34.07
N ASP A 187 6.49 18.47 34.35
CA ASP A 187 6.07 18.85 35.70
C ASP A 187 5.79 17.60 36.55
N GLU A 188 5.12 16.59 35.99
CA GLU A 188 4.87 15.32 36.67
C GLU A 188 6.17 14.55 36.93
N LEU A 189 7.07 14.46 35.95
CA LEU A 189 8.40 13.86 36.11
C LEU A 189 9.23 14.58 37.20
N LYS A 190 9.11 15.90 37.29
CA LYS A 190 9.79 16.69 38.33
C LYS A 190 9.21 16.41 39.72
N VAL A 191 7.89 16.44 39.87
CA VAL A 191 7.22 16.14 41.15
C VAL A 191 7.60 14.75 41.65
N ARG A 192 7.61 13.72 40.78
CA ARG A 192 7.97 12.36 41.18
C ARG A 192 9.45 12.20 41.53
N LYS A 193 10.35 12.96 40.89
CA LYS A 193 11.76 13.03 41.28
C LYS A 193 11.95 13.66 42.65
N ASP A 194 11.22 14.72 42.92
CA ASP A 194 11.30 15.42 44.21
C ASP A 194 10.76 14.53 45.35
N GLU A 195 9.67 13.79 45.10
CA GLU A 195 9.10 12.80 46.05
C GLU A 195 10.01 11.58 46.29
N LEU A 196 10.68 11.10 45.24
CA LEU A 196 11.67 10.03 45.32
C LEU A 196 12.94 10.50 46.05
N ALA A 197 13.40 11.71 45.79
CA ALA A 197 14.51 12.33 46.47
C ALA A 197 14.22 12.55 47.97
N ASP A 198 12.99 12.88 48.35
CA ASP A 198 12.59 13.00 49.77
C ASP A 198 12.60 11.65 50.52
N LEU A 199 12.24 10.56 49.83
CA LEU A 199 12.33 9.21 50.40
C LEU A 199 13.78 8.71 50.53
N MET A 200 14.60 9.00 49.51
CA MET A 200 15.96 8.49 49.39
C MET A 200 17.02 9.37 50.05
N GLY A 201 16.74 10.66 50.21
CA GLY A 201 17.73 11.67 50.56
C GLY A 201 18.64 12.02 49.39
N ASP A 202 19.58 12.94 49.61
CA ASP A 202 20.67 13.17 48.67
C ASP A 202 21.88 12.31 49.11
N PRO A 203 22.33 11.34 48.29
CA PRO A 203 23.47 10.50 48.63
C PRO A 203 24.79 11.28 48.81
N ARG A 204 24.85 12.56 48.40
CA ARG A 204 25.99 13.45 48.57
C ARG A 204 25.84 14.45 49.73
N ASP A 205 24.65 14.55 50.34
CA ASP A 205 24.38 15.45 51.48
C ASP A 205 24.07 14.63 52.74
N THR A 206 25.03 14.57 53.66
CA THR A 206 24.87 13.84 54.93
C THR A 206 23.86 14.50 55.87
N ALA A 207 23.44 15.74 55.62
CA ALA A 207 22.39 16.41 56.39
C ALA A 207 20.98 16.03 55.92
N ASN A 208 20.82 15.39 54.76
CA ASN A 208 19.53 14.94 54.25
C ASN A 208 19.55 13.46 53.82
N PRO A 209 19.66 12.52 54.78
CA PRO A 209 19.81 11.09 54.49
C PRO A 209 18.58 10.43 53.84
N GLY A 210 17.39 11.05 53.90
CA GLY A 210 16.15 10.45 53.39
C GLY A 210 15.47 9.51 54.37
N LYS A 211 14.15 9.37 54.23
CA LYS A 211 13.30 8.60 55.16
C LYS A 211 13.66 7.12 55.23
N ILE A 212 14.03 6.51 54.09
CA ILE A 212 14.43 5.09 54.03
C ILE A 212 15.78 4.88 54.72
N LYS A 213 16.75 5.75 54.46
CA LYS A 213 18.07 5.66 55.11
C LYS A 213 17.98 5.92 56.60
N LEU A 214 17.18 6.88 57.05
CA LEU A 214 16.95 7.14 58.49
C LEU A 214 16.38 5.90 59.19
N ALA A 215 15.38 5.25 58.61
CA ALA A 215 14.82 4.01 59.15
C ALA A 215 15.83 2.85 59.10
N MET A 216 16.67 2.78 58.06
CA MET A 216 17.73 1.78 57.94
C MET A 216 18.87 2.01 58.94
N ASP A 217 19.27 3.26 59.18
CA ASP A 217 20.29 3.64 60.16
C ASP A 217 19.78 3.34 61.58
N GLU A 218 18.49 3.58 61.86
CA GLU A 218 17.83 3.19 63.10
C GLU A 218 17.79 1.66 63.26
N LEU A 219 17.49 0.92 62.19
CA LEU A 219 17.54 -0.56 62.19
C LEU A 219 18.96 -1.12 62.36
N ALA A 220 19.98 -0.46 61.80
CA ALA A 220 21.37 -0.88 61.86
C ALA A 220 21.97 -0.79 63.28
N THR A 221 21.30 -0.09 64.20
CA THR A 221 21.63 -0.12 65.63
C THR A 221 21.17 -1.39 66.35
N TYR A 222 20.41 -2.28 65.68
CA TYR A 222 19.98 -3.57 66.20
C TYR A 222 20.78 -4.74 65.57
N GLU A 223 21.39 -5.60 66.40
CA GLU A 223 22.19 -6.74 65.92
C GLU A 223 21.32 -7.91 65.44
N GLY A 224 21.04 -7.97 64.13
CA GLY A 224 20.39 -9.12 63.49
C GLY A 224 20.50 -9.08 61.96
N THR A 225 21.24 -10.03 61.38
CA THR A 225 21.51 -10.15 59.93
C THR A 225 20.28 -10.60 59.15
N GLY A 226 19.69 -9.77 58.28
CA GLY A 226 18.52 -10.14 57.47
C GLY A 226 18.49 -9.55 56.05
N GLY A 227 18.10 -10.38 55.07
CA GLY A 227 18.10 -10.10 53.62
C GLY A 227 17.17 -8.99 53.10
N LYS A 228 16.45 -8.27 53.97
CA LYS A 228 15.57 -7.13 53.59
C LYS A 228 16.37 -5.90 53.14
N ILE A 229 17.62 -5.74 53.61
CA ILE A 229 18.52 -4.62 53.26
C ILE A 229 18.99 -4.69 51.80
N GLU A 230 19.32 -5.88 51.30
CA GLU A 230 19.76 -6.07 49.91
C GLU A 230 18.60 -5.90 48.91
N THR A 231 17.36 -6.25 49.30
CA THR A 231 16.15 -5.95 48.52
C THR A 231 15.94 -4.45 48.35
N ALA A 232 16.12 -3.65 49.42
CA ALA A 232 15.97 -2.20 49.36
C ALA A 232 17.03 -1.54 48.45
N LYS A 233 18.30 -1.97 48.53
CA LYS A 233 19.38 -1.48 47.63
C LYS A 233 19.13 -1.84 46.17
N THR A 234 18.60 -3.04 45.91
CA THR A 234 18.28 -3.51 44.55
C THR A 234 17.15 -2.68 43.94
N GLU A 235 16.10 -2.39 44.72
CA GLU A 235 14.99 -1.55 44.26
C GLU A 235 15.43 -0.09 44.03
N LEU A 236 16.36 0.42 44.84
CA LEU A 236 16.96 1.74 44.67
C LEU A 236 17.67 1.90 43.31
N ALA A 237 18.50 0.93 42.95
CA ALA A 237 19.23 0.93 41.69
C ALA A 237 18.28 0.85 40.48
N ARG A 238 17.17 0.12 40.62
CA ARG A 238 16.13 0.03 39.59
C ARG A 238 15.40 1.37 39.41
N LEU A 239 15.07 2.07 40.49
CA LEU A 239 14.43 3.38 40.47
C LEU A 239 15.32 4.47 39.85
N GLU A 240 16.61 4.46 40.17
CA GLU A 240 17.61 5.35 39.55
C GLU A 240 17.64 5.17 38.02
N THR A 241 17.56 3.91 37.57
CA THR A 241 17.52 3.54 36.14
C THR A 241 16.25 4.06 35.46
N LEU A 242 15.08 3.87 36.08
CA LEU A 242 13.79 4.34 35.55
C LEU A 242 13.70 5.87 35.50
N LYS A 243 14.21 6.57 36.52
CA LYS A 243 14.30 8.04 36.55
C LYS A 243 15.11 8.57 35.37
N ASN A 244 16.27 7.95 35.11
CA ASN A 244 17.16 8.36 34.03
C ASN A 244 16.54 8.08 32.65
N ALA A 245 15.85 6.95 32.49
CA ALA A 245 15.09 6.65 31.27
C ALA A 245 14.01 7.71 30.99
N ALA A 246 13.22 8.08 32.00
CA ALA A 246 12.17 9.09 31.86
C ALA A 246 12.71 10.51 31.55
N ILE A 247 13.89 10.87 32.09
CA ILE A 247 14.59 12.12 31.74
C ILE A 247 14.95 12.14 30.25
N GLU A 248 15.55 11.05 29.77
CA GLU A 248 15.98 10.97 28.38
C GLU A 248 14.78 10.94 27.42
N ASP A 249 13.70 10.24 27.76
CA ASP A 249 12.46 10.24 26.97
C ASP A 249 11.82 11.64 26.89
N ALA A 250 11.76 12.38 28.00
CA ALA A 250 11.24 13.75 28.02
C ALA A 250 12.11 14.72 27.21
N ARG A 251 13.44 14.57 27.31
CA ARG A 251 14.39 15.36 26.52
C ARG A 251 14.24 15.06 25.02
N ALA A 252 14.12 13.79 24.65
CA ALA A 252 13.88 13.37 23.28
C ALA A 252 12.56 13.94 22.74
N ALA A 253 11.48 13.83 23.50
CA ALA A 253 10.16 14.39 23.14
C ALA A 253 10.19 15.91 22.93
N LYS A 254 10.96 16.65 23.75
CA LYS A 254 11.14 18.10 23.61
C LYS A 254 11.91 18.47 22.34
N LEU A 255 12.97 17.73 22.03
CA LEU A 255 13.77 17.94 20.81
C LEU A 255 12.95 17.64 19.57
N GLU A 256 12.21 16.54 19.56
CA GLU A 256 11.31 16.16 18.47
C GLU A 256 10.27 17.25 18.19
N ALA A 257 9.61 17.74 19.25
CA ALA A 257 8.65 18.84 19.11
C ALA A 257 9.28 20.13 18.56
N ALA A 258 10.59 20.35 18.76
CA ALA A 258 11.30 21.47 18.17
C ALA A 258 11.55 21.27 16.67
N HIS A 259 12.00 20.08 16.26
CA HIS A 259 12.15 19.72 14.84
C HIS A 259 10.84 19.88 14.09
N ILE A 260 9.75 19.25 14.57
CA ILE A 260 8.41 19.33 13.96
C ILE A 260 7.96 20.78 13.77
N ARG A 261 8.14 21.63 14.80
CA ARG A 261 7.75 23.06 14.71
C ARG A 261 8.64 23.84 13.74
N SER A 262 9.92 23.48 13.66
CA SER A 262 10.88 24.14 12.79
C SER A 262 10.68 23.76 11.32
N ASP A 263 10.31 22.52 11.02
CA ASP A 263 10.23 22.01 9.65
C ASP A 263 9.23 22.79 8.78
N GLY A 264 8.03 23.06 9.28
CA GLY A 264 7.05 23.88 8.55
C GLY A 264 7.54 25.32 8.29
N LEU A 265 8.36 25.88 9.18
CA LEU A 265 8.98 27.19 8.99
C LEU A 265 10.12 27.11 7.96
N ILE A 266 10.94 26.07 8.00
CA ILE A 266 12.02 25.81 7.04
C ILE A 266 11.43 25.63 5.62
N GLU A 267 10.37 24.82 5.50
CA GLU A 267 9.65 24.58 4.25
C GLU A 267 9.06 25.86 3.67
N THR A 268 8.65 26.81 4.50
CA THR A 268 8.14 28.12 4.05
C THR A 268 9.22 29.20 3.92
N GLY A 269 10.49 28.85 4.18
CA GLY A 269 11.64 29.75 4.06
C GLY A 269 11.83 30.71 5.25
N ARG A 270 11.11 30.51 6.35
CA ARG A 270 11.19 31.29 7.60
C ARG A 270 12.34 30.78 8.49
N PHE A 271 13.54 30.74 7.93
CA PHE A 271 14.73 30.13 8.56
C PHE A 271 15.11 30.79 9.88
N ALA A 272 15.01 32.12 9.99
CA ALA A 272 15.32 32.84 11.24
C ALA A 272 14.40 32.44 12.39
N GLU A 273 13.12 32.17 12.12
CA GLU A 273 12.14 31.76 13.12
C GLU A 273 12.33 30.31 13.53
N ALA A 274 12.59 29.44 12.54
CA ALA A 274 12.99 28.06 12.80
C ALA A 274 14.26 27.99 13.66
N ALA A 275 15.26 28.83 13.37
CA ALA A 275 16.50 28.90 14.14
C ALA A 275 16.25 29.27 15.61
N LYS A 276 15.34 30.21 15.88
CA LYS A 276 14.96 30.57 17.26
C LYS A 276 14.33 29.41 18.01
N ILE A 277 13.45 28.63 17.35
CA ILE A 277 12.81 27.45 17.95
C ILE A 277 13.85 26.39 18.29
N LEU A 278 14.77 26.09 17.36
CA LEU A 278 15.83 25.11 17.57
C LEU A 278 16.81 25.56 18.67
N ASP A 279 17.25 26.82 18.66
CA ASP A 279 18.10 27.38 19.72
C ASP A 279 17.42 27.28 21.11
N ALA A 280 16.13 27.63 21.20
CA ALA A 280 15.36 27.56 22.45
C ALA A 280 15.17 26.11 22.97
N ALA A 281 15.23 25.12 22.07
CA ALA A 281 15.21 23.71 22.42
C ALA A 281 16.60 23.14 22.78
N GLY A 282 17.67 23.92 22.60
CA GLY A 282 19.05 23.51 22.85
C GLY A 282 19.81 23.03 21.61
N LEU A 283 19.20 23.09 20.42
CA LEU A 283 19.77 22.67 19.13
C LEU A 283 20.53 23.82 18.45
N THR A 284 21.50 24.39 19.18
CA THR A 284 22.20 25.62 18.78
C THR A 284 23.01 25.52 17.49
N ALA A 285 23.57 24.33 17.20
CA ALA A 285 24.30 24.07 15.96
C ALA A 285 23.38 24.15 14.74
N GLU A 286 22.18 23.58 14.83
CA GLU A 286 21.18 23.62 13.77
C GLU A 286 20.62 25.03 13.58
N GLY A 287 20.37 25.76 14.67
CA GLY A 287 19.98 27.16 14.62
C GLY A 287 21.04 28.04 13.93
N ALA A 288 22.33 27.78 14.18
CA ALA A 288 23.42 28.44 13.47
C ALA A 288 23.46 28.06 11.97
N SER A 289 23.27 26.78 11.65
CA SER A 289 23.18 26.32 10.26
C SER A 289 22.01 26.98 9.53
N LEU A 290 20.84 27.12 10.14
CA LEU A 290 19.68 27.81 9.53
C LEU A 290 19.95 29.29 9.23
N ARG A 291 20.65 29.99 10.11
CA ARG A 291 21.09 31.38 9.83
C ARG A 291 22.06 31.44 8.65
N ALA A 292 22.94 30.45 8.50
CA ALA A 292 23.81 30.36 7.33
C ALA A 292 23.02 30.06 6.05
N VAL A 293 22.04 29.15 6.11
CA VAL A 293 21.10 28.87 5.01
C VAL A 293 20.40 30.16 4.58
N GLU A 294 19.88 30.94 5.52
CA GLU A 294 19.23 32.23 5.24
C GLU A 294 20.17 33.21 4.52
N ALA A 295 21.41 33.35 4.99
CA ALA A 295 22.41 34.20 4.35
C ALA A 295 22.74 33.73 2.93
N PHE A 296 22.94 32.43 2.73
CA PHE A 296 23.17 31.86 1.40
C PHE A 296 21.99 32.10 0.46
N VAL A 297 20.75 31.92 0.92
CA VAL A 297 19.55 32.19 0.12
C VAL A 297 19.48 33.65 -0.29
N LYS A 298 19.76 34.58 0.64
CA LYS A 298 19.79 36.03 0.37
C LYS A 298 20.83 36.41 -0.69
N ASP A 299 21.95 35.69 -0.72
CA ASP A 299 23.05 35.89 -1.68
C ASP A 299 22.85 35.10 -3.00
N GLY A 300 21.73 34.37 -3.17
CA GLY A 300 21.47 33.54 -4.35
C GLY A 300 22.28 32.22 -4.42
N LYS A 301 22.95 31.85 -3.32
CA LYS A 301 23.80 30.65 -3.18
C LYS A 301 22.99 29.41 -2.77
N THR A 302 22.06 29.01 -3.63
CA THR A 302 21.10 27.93 -3.31
C THR A 302 21.77 26.58 -3.03
N ILE A 303 22.89 26.25 -3.69
CA ILE A 303 23.55 24.95 -3.54
C ILE A 303 24.19 24.84 -2.15
N GLU A 304 24.86 25.91 -1.72
CA GLU A 304 25.48 26.02 -0.40
C GLU A 304 24.42 26.01 0.70
N ALA A 305 23.30 26.72 0.48
CA ALA A 305 22.14 26.69 1.36
C ALA A 305 21.57 25.26 1.49
N ALA A 306 21.38 24.55 0.37
CA ALA A 306 20.86 23.18 0.38
C ALA A 306 21.83 22.20 1.06
N GLY A 307 23.14 22.34 0.81
CA GLY A 307 24.17 21.54 1.46
C GLY A 307 24.12 21.68 2.98
N LYS A 308 24.01 22.91 3.49
CA LYS A 308 23.85 23.17 4.93
C LYS A 308 22.54 22.64 5.49
N LEU A 309 21.45 22.83 4.77
CA LEU A 309 20.13 22.42 5.24
C LEU A 309 20.01 20.90 5.33
N LYS A 310 20.62 20.16 4.38
CA LYS A 310 20.64 18.69 4.34
C LYS A 310 21.35 18.04 5.54
N GLU A 311 22.18 18.79 6.28
CA GLU A 311 22.91 18.26 7.45
C GLU A 311 21.97 17.87 8.61
N PHE A 312 20.78 18.47 8.71
CA PHE A 312 19.86 18.25 9.84
C PHE A 312 18.37 18.28 9.48
N ALA A 313 17.97 18.91 8.36
CA ALA A 313 16.57 19.01 7.99
C ALA A 313 16.11 17.84 7.11
N PRO A 314 14.81 17.49 7.14
CA PRO A 314 14.24 16.47 6.27
C PRO A 314 14.44 16.80 4.77
N VAL A 315 14.46 15.75 3.94
CA VAL A 315 14.58 15.88 2.47
C VAL A 315 13.57 16.87 1.88
N LYS A 316 12.34 16.90 2.42
CA LYS A 316 11.28 17.80 1.98
C LYS A 316 11.60 19.28 2.17
N SER A 317 12.24 19.63 3.27
CA SER A 317 12.72 20.98 3.55
C SER A 317 13.81 21.42 2.57
N VAL A 318 14.73 20.52 2.23
CA VAL A 318 15.79 20.78 1.24
C VAL A 318 15.21 20.91 -0.17
N ALA A 319 14.25 20.06 -0.55
CA ALA A 319 13.57 20.14 -1.83
C ALA A 319 12.78 21.45 -1.99
N ALA A 320 12.06 21.89 -0.96
CA ALA A 320 11.33 23.17 -0.98
C ALA A 320 12.26 24.37 -1.23
N LEU A 321 13.48 24.33 -0.70
CA LEU A 321 14.50 25.34 -0.97
C LEU A 321 14.92 25.35 -2.45
N PHE A 322 15.15 24.18 -3.07
CA PHE A 322 15.46 24.09 -4.49
C PHE A 322 14.32 24.58 -5.38
N THR A 323 13.08 24.17 -5.09
CA THR A 323 11.88 24.61 -5.83
C THR A 323 11.68 26.13 -5.76
N ARG A 324 11.88 26.77 -4.60
CA ARG A 324 11.81 28.25 -4.49
C ARG A 324 12.84 28.97 -5.35
N ALA A 325 13.99 28.33 -5.58
CA ALA A 325 15.04 28.85 -6.45
C ALA A 325 14.84 28.50 -7.94
N GLY A 326 13.70 27.88 -8.31
CA GLY A 326 13.41 27.44 -9.67
C GLY A 326 14.23 26.21 -10.10
N LYS A 327 14.76 25.43 -9.16
CA LYS A 327 15.58 24.24 -9.40
C LYS A 327 14.81 22.94 -9.13
N ASP A 328 13.65 22.78 -9.76
CA ASP A 328 12.75 21.64 -9.51
C ASP A 328 13.39 20.28 -9.83
N GLU A 329 14.31 20.23 -10.80
CA GLU A 329 15.08 19.02 -11.08
C GLU A 329 15.92 18.60 -9.87
N GLU A 330 16.68 19.54 -9.30
CA GLU A 330 17.53 19.28 -8.12
C GLU A 330 16.69 18.90 -6.90
N ALA A 331 15.50 19.49 -6.75
CA ALA A 331 14.53 19.07 -5.74
C ALA A 331 14.11 17.61 -5.93
N TYR A 332 13.75 17.22 -7.17
CA TYR A 332 13.32 15.87 -7.49
C TYR A 332 14.42 14.81 -7.29
N LYS A 333 15.67 15.15 -7.63
CA LYS A 333 16.85 14.28 -7.43
C LYS A 333 17.07 13.86 -5.98
N LEU A 334 16.53 14.59 -5.00
CA LEU A 334 16.62 14.20 -3.60
C LEU A 334 15.71 13.02 -3.22
N TYR A 335 14.63 12.82 -3.98
CA TYR A 335 13.67 11.73 -3.77
C TYR A 335 13.92 10.55 -4.70
N ALA A 336 14.27 10.85 -5.95
CA ALA A 336 14.40 9.85 -6.99
C ALA A 336 15.80 9.20 -7.00
N PRO A 337 15.90 7.89 -7.25
CA PRO A 337 17.19 7.26 -7.48
C PRO A 337 17.89 7.87 -8.70
N GLU A 338 19.21 7.72 -8.75
CA GLU A 338 20.00 8.12 -9.90
C GLU A 338 19.64 7.29 -11.14
N ASP A 339 19.80 7.92 -12.31
CA ASP A 339 19.65 7.24 -13.59
C ASP A 339 20.61 6.04 -13.64
N TYR A 340 20.07 4.89 -14.02
CA TYR A 340 20.78 3.63 -14.07
C TYR A 340 20.40 2.87 -15.32
N GLU A 341 21.39 2.54 -16.14
CA GLU A 341 21.20 1.70 -17.31
C GLU A 341 21.38 0.24 -16.93
N LEU A 342 20.39 -0.58 -17.27
CA LEU A 342 20.42 -2.02 -17.02
C LEU A 342 20.59 -2.76 -18.34
N GLU A 343 21.73 -3.43 -18.46
CA GLU A 343 21.99 -4.47 -19.46
C GLU A 343 21.55 -5.81 -18.87
N ASP A 344 20.39 -6.32 -19.27
CA ASP A 344 19.88 -7.63 -18.82
C ASP A 344 20.43 -8.73 -19.75
N PRO A 345 21.30 -9.64 -19.27
CA PRO A 345 21.92 -10.67 -20.10
C PRO A 345 21.01 -11.87 -20.35
N ASN A 346 19.85 -11.96 -19.69
CA ASN A 346 18.97 -13.12 -19.80
C ASN A 346 18.27 -13.18 -21.16
N THR A 347 18.05 -14.39 -21.68
CA THR A 347 17.27 -14.61 -22.90
C THR A 347 15.89 -15.15 -22.56
N TYR A 348 14.83 -14.43 -22.96
CA TYR A 348 13.43 -14.75 -22.63
C TYR A 348 12.64 -15.36 -23.81
N MET A 349 13.30 -15.54 -24.95
CA MET A 349 12.63 -15.83 -26.23
C MET A 349 12.20 -17.29 -26.44
N ALA A 350 11.12 -17.45 -27.21
CA ALA A 350 10.89 -18.62 -28.05
C ALA A 350 10.05 -18.23 -29.29
N SER A 351 10.58 -18.47 -30.49
CA SER A 351 9.91 -18.10 -31.76
C SER A 351 8.75 -19.04 -32.14
N LYS A 352 8.57 -20.13 -31.40
CA LYS A 352 7.53 -21.15 -31.63
C LYS A 352 6.77 -21.42 -30.35
N ILE A 353 5.47 -21.61 -30.46
CA ILE A 353 4.60 -21.81 -29.29
C ILE A 353 5.00 -23.04 -28.45
N ALA A 354 5.47 -24.11 -29.10
CA ALA A 354 5.90 -25.33 -28.42
C ALA A 354 7.14 -25.13 -27.54
N ASP A 355 8.05 -24.24 -27.96
CA ASP A 355 9.25 -23.88 -27.21
C ASP A 355 8.87 -22.89 -26.10
N LEU A 356 8.06 -21.88 -26.43
CA LEU A 356 7.57 -20.88 -25.48
C LEU A 356 6.85 -21.54 -24.31
N ALA A 357 6.01 -22.54 -24.59
CA ALA A 357 5.28 -23.31 -23.60
C ALA A 357 6.19 -24.01 -22.57
N LYS A 358 7.40 -24.41 -22.99
CA LYS A 358 8.36 -25.14 -22.16
C LYS A 358 9.40 -24.24 -21.49
N SER A 359 9.51 -22.98 -21.91
CA SER A 359 10.50 -22.04 -21.38
C SER A 359 10.33 -21.82 -19.87
N SER A 360 11.48 -21.71 -19.21
CA SER A 360 11.63 -21.52 -17.77
C SER A 360 13.02 -20.95 -17.49
N LEU A 361 13.17 -20.16 -16.43
CA LEU A 361 14.43 -19.62 -15.94
C LEU A 361 14.84 -20.33 -14.65
N GLU A 362 16.15 -20.45 -14.42
CA GLU A 362 16.65 -20.74 -13.09
C GLU A 362 16.45 -19.52 -12.18
N SER A 363 16.06 -19.73 -10.92
CA SER A 363 15.75 -18.61 -10.02
C SER A 363 16.96 -17.70 -9.76
N SER A 364 18.17 -18.27 -9.78
CA SER A 364 19.44 -17.57 -9.53
C SER A 364 19.84 -16.58 -10.61
N VAL A 365 19.27 -16.67 -11.81
CA VAL A 365 19.61 -15.75 -12.93
C VAL A 365 18.69 -14.53 -12.99
N VAL A 366 17.60 -14.52 -12.21
CA VAL A 366 16.65 -13.41 -12.22
C VAL A 366 17.21 -12.24 -11.42
N ASN A 367 17.50 -11.15 -12.12
CA ASN A 367 17.91 -9.89 -11.52
C ASN A 367 16.69 -9.01 -11.25
N GLU A 368 16.43 -8.69 -9.98
CA GLU A 368 15.33 -7.80 -9.57
C GLU A 368 15.72 -6.31 -9.54
N ILE A 369 16.97 -5.95 -9.86
CA ILE A 369 17.36 -4.56 -10.10
C ILE A 369 16.62 -4.06 -11.35
N SER A 370 16.12 -2.83 -11.30
CA SER A 370 15.49 -2.16 -12.44
C SER A 370 16.41 -1.08 -13.00
N SER A 371 16.29 -0.86 -14.31
CA SER A 371 16.73 0.38 -14.94
C SER A 371 15.98 1.58 -14.37
N VAL A 372 16.62 2.75 -14.40
CA VAL A 372 16.09 4.01 -13.91
C VAL A 372 16.38 5.11 -14.91
N LYS A 373 15.36 5.89 -15.25
CA LYS A 373 15.50 7.14 -16.00
C LYS A 373 14.57 8.21 -15.45
N ARG A 374 15.12 9.34 -15.02
CA ARG A 374 14.32 10.48 -14.56
C ARG A 374 13.84 11.30 -15.76
N HIS A 375 12.59 11.73 -15.70
CA HIS A 375 11.94 12.53 -16.75
C HIS A 375 11.11 13.64 -16.13
N SER A 376 10.72 14.60 -16.96
CA SER A 376 9.71 15.61 -16.64
C SER A 376 8.73 15.77 -17.80
N MET A 377 7.49 16.13 -17.50
CA MET A 377 6.47 16.40 -18.51
C MET A 377 5.54 17.52 -18.05
N SER A 378 4.77 18.12 -18.96
CA SER A 378 3.76 19.13 -18.60
C SER A 378 2.40 18.49 -18.42
N ILE A 379 1.81 18.61 -17.22
CA ILE A 379 0.46 18.13 -16.94
C ILE A 379 -0.37 19.29 -16.42
N ARG A 380 -1.44 19.65 -17.15
CA ARG A 380 -2.33 20.78 -16.82
C ARG A 380 -1.56 22.09 -16.56
N GLY A 381 -0.51 22.34 -17.34
CA GLY A 381 0.35 23.53 -17.22
C GLY A 381 1.36 23.51 -16.07
N LYS A 382 1.52 22.38 -15.36
CA LYS A 382 2.52 22.20 -14.31
C LYS A 382 3.59 21.21 -14.75
N THR A 383 4.85 21.52 -14.47
CA THR A 383 5.94 20.55 -14.64
C THR A 383 5.78 19.45 -13.61
N VAL A 384 5.76 18.21 -14.09
CA VAL A 384 5.68 17.00 -13.29
C VAL A 384 6.92 16.16 -13.54
N TRP A 385 7.75 16.01 -12.52
CA TRP A 385 8.91 15.12 -12.54
C TRP A 385 8.49 13.71 -12.16
N PHE A 386 9.08 12.71 -12.80
CA PHE A 386 8.78 11.30 -12.52
C PHE A 386 9.96 10.40 -12.88
N THR A 387 9.94 9.18 -12.34
CA THR A 387 10.94 8.16 -12.60
C THR A 387 10.33 7.06 -13.45
N ALA A 388 10.92 6.82 -14.62
CA ALA A 388 10.63 5.68 -15.46
C ALA A 388 11.55 4.51 -15.09
N ARG A 389 11.00 3.29 -15.02
CA ARG A 389 11.76 2.07 -14.75
C ARG A 389 11.32 0.94 -15.65
N ALA A 390 12.24 0.02 -15.92
CA ALA A 390 11.95 -1.29 -16.49
C ALA A 390 12.86 -2.37 -15.89
N GLY A 391 12.33 -3.56 -15.68
CA GLY A 391 13.06 -4.68 -15.12
C GLY A 391 12.14 -5.84 -14.76
N HIS A 392 12.63 -6.72 -13.91
CA HIS A 392 11.91 -7.93 -13.49
C HIS A 392 11.65 -7.94 -11.99
N LEU A 393 10.54 -8.53 -11.57
CA LEU A 393 10.34 -8.97 -10.19
C LEU A 393 9.88 -10.43 -10.17
N ILE A 394 10.30 -11.16 -9.15
CA ILE A 394 9.90 -12.55 -8.94
C ILE A 394 8.52 -12.58 -8.27
N ALA A 395 7.54 -13.15 -8.95
CA ALA A 395 6.26 -13.50 -8.35
C ALA A 395 6.47 -14.73 -7.44
N TYR A 396 6.47 -14.50 -6.13
CA TYR A 396 6.59 -15.56 -5.13
C TYR A 396 5.22 -16.09 -4.72
N ALA A 397 5.14 -17.40 -4.46
CA ALA A 397 3.98 -17.97 -3.79
C ALA A 397 3.70 -17.25 -2.45
N PRO A 398 2.42 -17.19 -2.03
CA PRO A 398 2.05 -16.76 -0.68
C PRO A 398 2.86 -17.50 0.38
N LYS A 399 3.12 -16.82 1.50
CA LYS A 399 3.75 -17.45 2.66
C LYS A 399 2.87 -18.62 3.12
N SER A 400 3.50 -19.76 3.36
CA SER A 400 2.86 -20.92 3.99
C SER A 400 3.56 -21.17 5.30
N GLU A 401 2.80 -21.46 6.37
CA GLU A 401 3.33 -21.74 7.71
C GLU A 401 4.37 -22.87 7.74
N SER A 402 4.37 -23.77 6.73
CA SER A 402 5.24 -24.95 6.66
C SER A 402 6.50 -24.78 5.80
N LYS A 403 6.74 -23.61 5.17
CA LYS A 403 7.91 -23.40 4.30
C LYS A 403 8.74 -22.21 4.78
N GLU A 404 9.99 -22.47 5.15
CA GLU A 404 10.97 -21.44 5.53
C GLU A 404 11.31 -20.48 4.38
N MET A 405 11.27 -20.94 3.12
CA MET A 405 11.55 -20.12 1.94
C MET A 405 10.31 -19.94 1.04
N ARG A 406 10.08 -18.71 0.56
CA ARG A 406 9.04 -18.43 -0.43
C ARG A 406 9.38 -19.10 -1.77
N VAL A 407 8.40 -19.73 -2.41
CA VAL A 407 8.59 -20.44 -3.70
C VAL A 407 8.51 -19.45 -4.86
N ALA A 408 9.61 -19.26 -5.60
CA ALA A 408 9.64 -18.46 -6.83
C ALA A 408 8.82 -19.15 -7.94
N LYS A 409 7.90 -18.42 -8.57
CA LYS A 409 7.02 -18.97 -9.62
C LYS A 409 7.35 -18.48 -11.02
N ALA A 410 7.55 -17.17 -11.16
CA ALA A 410 7.81 -16.54 -12.44
C ALA A 410 8.58 -15.22 -12.26
N SER A 411 9.37 -14.86 -13.26
CA SER A 411 9.96 -13.55 -13.44
C SER A 411 9.02 -12.72 -14.31
N ILE A 412 8.46 -11.66 -13.73
CA ILE A 412 7.51 -10.78 -14.41
C ILE A 412 8.23 -9.50 -14.81
N PHE A 413 8.30 -9.26 -16.11
CA PHE A 413 8.76 -8.00 -16.67
C PHE A 413 7.70 -6.92 -16.46
N TYR A 414 8.15 -5.74 -16.06
CA TYR A 414 7.29 -4.58 -15.90
C TYR A 414 7.99 -3.30 -16.38
N THR A 415 7.18 -2.31 -16.74
CA THR A 415 7.60 -0.92 -16.81
C THR A 415 6.79 -0.09 -15.83
N SER A 416 7.38 0.93 -15.22
CA SER A 416 6.65 1.80 -14.29
C SER A 416 7.02 3.27 -14.38
N TYR A 417 6.06 4.13 -14.06
CA TYR A 417 6.22 5.59 -13.97
C TYR A 417 5.73 6.05 -12.60
N THR A 418 6.65 6.58 -11.79
CA THR A 418 6.37 6.90 -10.38
C THR A 418 6.73 8.34 -10.03
N ARG A 419 5.92 8.92 -9.15
CA ARG A 419 6.16 10.22 -8.51
C ARG A 419 6.85 10.01 -7.15
N GLU A 420 8.18 10.01 -7.15
CA GLU A 420 8.96 9.76 -5.91
C GLU A 420 8.85 10.92 -4.89
N ASP A 421 8.48 12.11 -5.37
CA ASP A 421 8.32 13.32 -4.58
C ASP A 421 7.00 13.39 -3.78
N LEU A 422 6.10 12.41 -3.96
CA LEU A 422 4.79 12.40 -3.31
C LEU A 422 4.70 11.35 -2.19
N PRO A 423 3.98 11.64 -1.09
CA PRO A 423 3.78 10.67 0.00
C PRO A 423 3.06 9.40 -0.47
N LYS A 424 3.69 8.25 -0.22
CA LYS A 424 3.24 6.95 -0.76
C LYS A 424 1.85 6.55 -0.27
N GLU A 425 1.48 6.83 0.97
CA GLU A 425 0.17 6.44 1.53
C GLU A 425 -1.01 7.19 0.88
N LYS A 426 -0.76 8.35 0.28
CA LYS A 426 -1.78 9.11 -0.45
C LYS A 426 -1.65 8.97 -1.95
N ARG A 427 -0.62 8.25 -2.42
CA ARG A 427 -0.30 8.11 -3.82
C ARG A 427 -0.74 6.73 -4.31
N PRO A 428 -1.84 6.64 -5.09
CA PRO A 428 -2.25 5.38 -5.69
C PRO A 428 -1.18 4.75 -6.57
N VAL A 429 -1.22 3.43 -6.67
CA VAL A 429 -0.51 2.66 -7.69
C VAL A 429 -1.54 1.85 -8.49
N THR A 430 -1.44 1.92 -9.81
CA THR A 430 -2.34 1.21 -10.73
C THR A 430 -1.54 0.24 -11.58
N PHE A 431 -1.96 -1.03 -11.54
CA PHE A 431 -1.34 -2.13 -12.28
C PHE A 431 -2.13 -2.39 -13.56
N PHE A 432 -1.49 -2.21 -14.71
CA PHE A 432 -2.07 -2.35 -16.05
C PHE A 432 -1.60 -3.64 -16.69
N TYR A 433 -2.52 -4.38 -17.29
CA TYR A 433 -2.20 -5.56 -18.09
C TYR A 433 -3.29 -5.82 -19.14
N ASN A 434 -2.86 -6.21 -20.34
CA ASN A 434 -3.76 -6.53 -21.43
C ASN A 434 -4.34 -7.94 -21.30
N GLY A 435 -5.33 -8.22 -22.14
CA GLY A 435 -6.03 -9.50 -22.21
C GLY A 435 -5.39 -10.51 -23.16
N GLY A 436 -6.11 -10.83 -24.24
CA GLY A 436 -5.82 -11.92 -25.17
C GLY A 436 -6.77 -13.11 -24.98
N PRO A 437 -6.49 -14.07 -24.06
CA PRO A 437 -5.33 -14.17 -23.16
C PRO A 437 -3.98 -14.31 -23.90
N GLY A 438 -2.86 -14.08 -23.19
CA GLY A 438 -1.52 -14.18 -23.77
C GLY A 438 -1.08 -12.96 -24.58
N SER A 439 -1.52 -11.77 -24.18
CA SER A 439 -1.01 -10.51 -24.71
C SER A 439 -0.18 -9.78 -23.67
N ALA A 440 0.95 -9.24 -24.10
CA ALA A 440 1.76 -8.28 -23.35
C ALA A 440 0.98 -6.97 -23.15
N SER A 441 1.38 -6.19 -22.15
CA SER A 441 0.77 -4.92 -21.72
C SER A 441 1.03 -3.73 -22.67
N ILE A 442 1.73 -3.97 -23.78
CA ILE A 442 2.20 -2.96 -24.73
C ILE A 442 1.08 -2.08 -25.33
N TRP A 443 -0.13 -2.61 -25.51
CA TRP A 443 -1.24 -1.84 -26.10
C TRP A 443 -1.75 -0.78 -25.12
N LEU A 444 -1.94 -1.16 -23.85
CA LEU A 444 -2.24 -0.19 -22.80
C LEU A 444 -1.06 0.75 -22.57
N HIS A 445 0.18 0.24 -22.59
CA HIS A 445 1.37 1.05 -22.37
C HIS A 445 1.50 2.16 -23.42
N LEU A 446 1.45 1.83 -24.71
CA LEU A 446 1.69 2.79 -25.79
C LEU A 446 0.42 3.47 -26.33
N GLY A 447 -0.78 3.00 -25.98
CA GLY A 447 -2.04 3.57 -26.45
C GLY A 447 -2.81 4.39 -25.39
N SER A 448 -2.73 4.00 -24.12
CA SER A 448 -3.66 4.52 -23.09
C SER A 448 -3.09 5.70 -22.29
N TRP A 449 -2.54 5.44 -21.10
CA TRP A 449 -2.38 6.42 -20.02
C TRP A 449 -0.93 6.66 -19.58
N ALA A 450 0.05 5.99 -20.21
CA ALA A 450 1.46 6.23 -19.92
C ALA A 450 1.90 7.65 -20.37
N PRO A 451 3.05 8.17 -19.91
CA PRO A 451 3.52 9.52 -20.26
C PRO A 451 3.74 9.76 -21.76
N GLN A 452 3.98 8.71 -22.54
CA GLN A 452 4.08 8.75 -24.00
C GLN A 452 3.04 7.84 -24.63
N ARG A 453 2.55 8.23 -25.80
CA ARG A 453 1.61 7.44 -26.60
C ARG A 453 1.94 7.44 -28.09
N LEU A 454 1.38 6.48 -28.81
CA LEU A 454 1.35 6.45 -30.27
C LEU A 454 -0.01 6.93 -30.81
N ILE A 455 0.04 7.66 -31.92
CA ILE A 455 -1.15 8.14 -32.64
C ILE A 455 -1.45 7.18 -33.79
N SER A 456 -2.40 6.26 -33.58
CA SER A 456 -2.75 5.23 -34.57
C SER A 456 -3.62 5.72 -35.72
N ASN A 457 -4.21 6.92 -35.60
CA ASN A 457 -5.21 7.49 -36.51
C ASN A 457 -6.58 6.77 -36.49
N ALA A 458 -6.85 5.89 -35.52
CA ALA A 458 -8.19 5.29 -35.40
C ALA A 458 -9.27 6.39 -35.24
N PRO A 459 -10.44 6.25 -35.90
CA PRO A 459 -10.91 5.08 -36.65
C PRO A 459 -10.54 5.00 -38.13
N GLU A 460 -9.71 5.90 -38.67
CA GLU A 460 -9.35 5.86 -40.08
C GLU A 460 -8.02 5.11 -40.27
N ILE A 461 -8.01 4.14 -41.20
CA ILE A 461 -6.75 3.60 -41.71
C ILE A 461 -6.35 4.49 -42.90
N PRO A 462 -5.26 5.27 -42.83
CA PRO A 462 -4.80 6.08 -43.95
C PRO A 462 -4.60 5.25 -45.22
N GLU A 463 -4.85 5.84 -46.40
CA GLU A 463 -4.83 5.11 -47.68
C GLU A 463 -3.52 4.37 -47.93
N LYS A 464 -2.37 4.98 -47.57
CA LYS A 464 -1.03 4.36 -47.65
C LYS A 464 -0.90 3.06 -46.85
N TYR A 465 -1.75 2.87 -45.84
CA TYR A 465 -1.75 1.68 -44.99
C TYR A 465 -2.87 0.70 -45.32
N LYS A 466 -3.76 0.98 -46.28
CA LYS A 466 -4.82 0.03 -46.66
C LYS A 466 -4.27 -1.29 -47.20
N SER A 467 -3.10 -1.26 -47.84
CA SER A 467 -2.46 -2.43 -48.49
C SER A 467 -1.17 -2.92 -47.79
N THR A 468 -0.65 -2.18 -46.81
CA THR A 468 0.61 -2.52 -46.12
C THR A 468 0.55 -2.06 -44.67
N LYS A 469 0.97 -2.92 -43.74
CA LYS A 469 0.94 -2.61 -42.30
C LYS A 469 1.90 -1.46 -41.97
N PRO A 470 1.47 -0.48 -41.14
CA PRO A 470 2.35 0.54 -40.60
C PRO A 470 3.51 -0.08 -39.82
N GLN A 471 4.73 0.38 -40.07
CA GLN A 471 5.90 -0.02 -39.28
C GLN A 471 6.20 0.95 -38.14
N GLN A 472 5.61 2.15 -38.18
CA GLN A 472 5.78 3.24 -37.22
C GLN A 472 4.51 4.10 -37.19
N PHE A 473 4.27 4.75 -36.05
CA PHE A 473 3.28 5.80 -35.86
C PHE A 473 3.95 7.03 -35.25
N ASP A 474 3.28 8.17 -35.37
CA ASP A 474 3.72 9.38 -34.67
C ASP A 474 3.63 9.17 -33.15
N LYS A 475 4.65 9.63 -32.43
CA LYS A 475 4.73 9.59 -30.98
C LYS A 475 4.41 10.96 -30.41
N ALA A 476 3.63 11.00 -29.33
CA ALA A 476 3.32 12.23 -28.60
C ALA A 476 3.52 12.05 -27.09
N GLU A 477 3.84 13.15 -26.42
CA GLU A 477 3.64 13.28 -24.98
C GLU A 477 2.13 13.18 -24.69
N ASN A 478 1.77 12.42 -23.66
CA ASN A 478 0.37 12.10 -23.38
C ASN A 478 -0.22 13.12 -22.41
N ALA A 479 -0.89 14.13 -22.96
CA ALA A 479 -1.59 15.15 -22.15
C ALA A 479 -2.68 14.55 -21.24
N GLU A 480 -3.23 13.38 -21.59
CA GLU A 480 -4.23 12.65 -20.80
C GLU A 480 -3.62 11.55 -19.93
N THR A 481 -2.32 11.56 -19.65
CA THR A 481 -1.68 10.58 -18.76
C THR A 481 -2.37 10.52 -17.40
N LEU A 482 -2.41 9.34 -16.78
CA LEU A 482 -2.90 9.16 -15.41
C LEU A 482 -1.84 9.46 -14.34
N LEU A 483 -0.64 9.91 -14.74
CA LEU A 483 0.46 10.17 -13.83
C LEU A 483 0.18 11.31 -12.82
N ASP A 484 -0.81 12.16 -13.07
CA ASP A 484 -1.30 13.11 -12.07
C ASP A 484 -2.10 12.43 -10.94
N GLN A 485 -2.79 11.32 -11.22
CA GLN A 485 -3.64 10.62 -10.26
C GLN A 485 -2.96 9.42 -9.58
N THR A 486 -2.18 8.64 -10.31
CA THR A 486 -1.64 7.36 -9.83
C THR A 486 -0.27 7.07 -10.46
N ASP A 487 0.58 6.37 -9.72
CA ASP A 487 1.72 5.73 -10.34
C ASP A 487 1.26 4.58 -11.22
N LEU A 488 1.99 4.33 -12.30
CA LEU A 488 1.58 3.42 -13.37
C LEU A 488 2.55 2.25 -13.43
N VAL A 489 2.04 1.02 -13.44
CA VAL A 489 2.85 -0.20 -13.55
C VAL A 489 2.26 -1.10 -14.64
N PHE A 490 2.93 -1.20 -15.78
CA PHE A 490 2.52 -2.06 -16.90
C PHE A 490 3.22 -3.41 -16.78
N CYS A 491 2.44 -4.48 -16.68
CA CYS A 491 2.91 -5.81 -16.30
C CYS A 491 2.64 -6.82 -17.43
N ASP A 492 3.67 -7.55 -17.85
CA ASP A 492 3.51 -8.56 -18.90
C ASP A 492 3.19 -9.94 -18.28
N PRO A 493 2.07 -10.59 -18.65
CA PRO A 493 1.77 -11.96 -18.21
C PRO A 493 2.85 -12.98 -18.61
N VAL A 494 2.92 -14.11 -17.90
CA VAL A 494 3.92 -15.16 -18.14
C VAL A 494 3.86 -15.70 -19.57
N GLY A 495 5.01 -15.68 -20.26
CA GLY A 495 5.12 -16.07 -21.67
C GLY A 495 4.82 -14.93 -22.67
N THR A 496 4.67 -13.70 -22.19
CA THR A 496 4.51 -12.50 -23.01
C THR A 496 5.53 -11.44 -22.62
N GLY A 497 5.77 -10.48 -23.51
CA GLY A 497 6.80 -9.45 -23.35
C GLY A 497 8.17 -10.09 -23.14
N LEU A 498 8.76 -9.84 -21.96
CA LEU A 498 9.97 -10.51 -21.47
C LEU A 498 9.68 -11.39 -20.23
N SER A 499 8.42 -11.62 -19.86
CA SER A 499 8.08 -12.43 -18.68
C SER A 499 8.20 -13.92 -18.93
N GLN A 500 8.80 -14.65 -18.00
CA GLN A 500 9.05 -16.09 -18.10
C GLN A 500 8.87 -16.81 -16.76
N ALA A 501 8.38 -18.04 -16.79
CA ALA A 501 8.29 -18.91 -15.62
C ALA A 501 9.66 -19.18 -14.99
N ILE A 502 9.66 -19.55 -13.71
CA ILE A 502 10.86 -19.97 -12.98
C ILE A 502 10.74 -21.46 -12.61
N SER A 503 11.83 -22.19 -12.82
CA SER A 503 11.97 -23.63 -12.60
C SER A 503 11.56 -24.00 -11.16
N PRO A 504 10.79 -25.09 -10.97
CA PRO A 504 10.43 -26.11 -11.95
C PRO A 504 9.22 -25.78 -12.84
N ASN A 505 8.60 -24.61 -12.68
CA ASN A 505 7.46 -24.23 -13.52
C ASN A 505 7.91 -23.88 -14.94
N LYS A 506 7.02 -24.09 -15.90
CA LYS A 506 7.16 -23.67 -17.29
C LYS A 506 6.07 -22.66 -17.63
N ASN A 507 6.24 -21.87 -18.67
CA ASN A 507 5.24 -20.87 -19.07
C ASN A 507 3.83 -21.48 -19.19
N LYS A 508 3.70 -22.67 -19.78
CA LYS A 508 2.43 -23.37 -19.94
C LYS A 508 1.72 -23.69 -18.62
N ASP A 509 2.43 -23.81 -17.50
CA ASP A 509 1.82 -24.06 -16.19
C ASP A 509 0.97 -22.86 -15.72
N PHE A 510 1.20 -21.68 -16.29
CA PHE A 510 0.44 -20.46 -16.03
C PHE A 510 -0.61 -20.15 -17.11
N TRP A 511 -0.67 -20.91 -18.20
CA TRP A 511 -1.65 -20.70 -19.28
C TRP A 511 -3.00 -21.32 -18.95
N GLN A 512 -3.54 -20.92 -17.80
CA GLN A 512 -4.80 -21.37 -17.22
C GLN A 512 -5.42 -20.20 -16.45
N VAL A 513 -6.74 -20.07 -16.49
CA VAL A 513 -7.47 -18.92 -15.92
C VAL A 513 -7.05 -18.57 -14.48
N ASP A 514 -7.09 -19.56 -13.58
CA ASP A 514 -6.84 -19.30 -12.15
C ASP A 514 -5.33 -19.16 -11.84
N LYS A 515 -4.46 -19.85 -12.59
CA LYS A 515 -2.99 -19.78 -12.39
C LYS A 515 -2.42 -18.46 -12.85
N ASP A 516 -2.93 -17.95 -13.97
CA ASP A 516 -2.64 -16.64 -14.53
C ASP A 516 -3.04 -15.50 -13.57
N ALA A 517 -4.28 -15.50 -13.07
CA ALA A 517 -4.71 -14.53 -12.08
C ALA A 517 -3.92 -14.65 -10.75
N GLY A 518 -3.60 -15.88 -10.34
CA GLY A 518 -2.82 -16.15 -9.13
C GLY A 518 -1.39 -15.62 -9.19
N VAL A 519 -0.67 -15.80 -10.31
CA VAL A 519 0.69 -15.27 -10.46
C VAL A 519 0.71 -13.74 -10.56
N LEU A 520 -0.34 -13.14 -11.13
CA LEU A 520 -0.49 -11.69 -11.14
C LEU A 520 -0.74 -11.13 -9.73
N ARG A 521 -1.58 -11.79 -8.91
CA ARG A 521 -1.74 -11.45 -7.48
C ARG A 521 -0.39 -11.47 -6.77
N ASP A 522 0.39 -12.54 -6.98
CA ASP A 522 1.72 -12.70 -6.38
C ASP A 522 2.67 -11.55 -6.80
N PHE A 523 2.63 -11.13 -8.07
CA PHE A 523 3.39 -9.98 -8.55
C PHE A 523 2.96 -8.65 -7.91
N VAL A 524 1.65 -8.37 -7.82
CA VAL A 524 1.15 -7.13 -7.19
C VAL A 524 1.64 -7.01 -5.74
N THR A 525 1.57 -8.11 -4.99
CA THR A 525 2.11 -8.17 -3.62
C THR A 525 3.62 -7.96 -3.61
N ARG A 526 4.37 -8.60 -4.52
CA ARG A 526 5.84 -8.45 -4.62
C ARG A 526 6.24 -7.00 -4.92
N TYR A 527 5.65 -6.39 -5.93
CA TYR A 527 5.91 -4.99 -6.32
C TYR A 527 5.63 -4.06 -5.14
N THR A 528 4.52 -4.31 -4.44
CA THR A 528 4.14 -3.53 -3.27
C THR A 528 5.20 -3.58 -2.18
N ASN A 529 5.67 -4.78 -1.82
CA ASN A 529 6.71 -4.93 -0.79
C ASN A 529 8.04 -4.33 -1.25
N TYR A 530 8.47 -4.62 -2.49
CA TYR A 530 9.76 -4.16 -3.01
C TYR A 530 9.90 -2.64 -3.03
N TYR A 531 8.82 -1.93 -3.40
CA TYR A 531 8.81 -0.48 -3.51
C TYR A 531 8.22 0.26 -2.29
N ASN A 532 7.98 -0.46 -1.19
CA ASN A 532 7.39 0.08 0.03
C ASN A 532 6.05 0.81 -0.22
N ARG A 533 5.11 0.15 -0.90
CA ARG A 533 3.78 0.67 -1.29
C ARG A 533 2.63 0.07 -0.48
N GLN A 534 2.91 -0.55 0.65
CA GLN A 534 1.94 -1.26 1.47
C GLN A 534 0.78 -0.33 1.83
N ALA A 535 1.06 0.88 2.31
CA ALA A 535 0.03 1.87 2.64
C ALA A 535 -0.67 2.52 1.42
N SER A 536 -0.13 2.40 0.20
CA SER A 536 -0.70 3.05 -0.99
C SER A 536 -2.06 2.45 -1.38
N PRO A 537 -3.03 3.28 -1.83
CA PRO A 537 -4.21 2.81 -2.53
C PRO A 537 -3.83 2.00 -3.77
N LYS A 538 -4.47 0.85 -3.99
CA LYS A 538 -4.11 -0.08 -5.07
C LYS A 538 -5.26 -0.26 -6.04
N TYR A 539 -4.94 -0.10 -7.32
CA TYR A 539 -5.90 -0.27 -8.40
C TYR A 539 -5.39 -1.28 -9.42
N LEU A 540 -6.31 -2.07 -9.97
CA LEU A 540 -6.02 -2.96 -11.08
C LEU A 540 -6.76 -2.48 -12.33
N TYR A 541 -6.06 -2.42 -13.46
CA TYR A 541 -6.61 -2.03 -14.76
C TYR A 541 -6.41 -3.17 -15.76
N GLY A 542 -7.50 -3.83 -16.14
CA GLY A 542 -7.49 -4.92 -17.11
C GLY A 542 -8.27 -4.57 -18.36
N GLU A 543 -7.78 -5.00 -19.53
CA GLU A 543 -8.49 -4.87 -20.81
C GLU A 543 -8.87 -6.23 -21.40
N SER A 544 -10.04 -6.35 -22.06
CA SER A 544 -10.42 -7.55 -22.82
C SER A 544 -10.58 -8.78 -21.92
N TYR A 545 -9.82 -9.86 -22.14
CA TYR A 545 -9.65 -10.98 -21.18
C TYR A 545 -9.25 -10.52 -19.77
N GLY A 546 -8.71 -9.30 -19.62
CA GLY A 546 -8.56 -8.63 -18.34
C GLY A 546 -9.86 -8.55 -17.53
N GLY A 547 -11.04 -8.61 -18.17
CA GLY A 547 -12.34 -8.78 -17.52
C GLY A 547 -12.50 -10.11 -16.77
N ILE A 548 -11.79 -11.16 -17.17
CA ILE A 548 -11.71 -12.43 -16.42
C ILE A 548 -10.59 -12.36 -15.37
N ARG A 549 -9.39 -12.00 -15.80
CA ARG A 549 -8.18 -12.00 -14.95
C ARG A 549 -8.29 -11.06 -13.76
N THR A 550 -8.78 -9.84 -13.97
CA THR A 550 -8.75 -8.77 -12.96
C THR A 550 -9.66 -9.05 -11.77
N PRO A 551 -10.95 -9.41 -11.94
CA PRO A 551 -11.78 -9.72 -10.78
C PRO A 551 -11.27 -10.94 -10.01
N ILE A 552 -10.71 -11.95 -10.69
CA ILE A 552 -10.12 -13.11 -10.01
C ILE A 552 -8.89 -12.71 -9.20
N ALA A 553 -7.95 -11.95 -9.78
CA ALA A 553 -6.76 -11.47 -9.07
C ALA A 553 -7.14 -10.56 -7.89
N ALA A 554 -8.12 -9.68 -8.07
CA ALA A 554 -8.67 -8.81 -7.03
C ALA A 554 -9.27 -9.61 -5.86
N TYR A 555 -10.09 -10.61 -6.17
CA TYR A 555 -10.66 -11.49 -5.17
C TYR A 555 -9.58 -12.26 -4.40
N LEU A 556 -8.55 -12.77 -5.08
CA LEU A 556 -7.41 -13.46 -4.46
C LEU A 556 -6.58 -12.53 -3.56
N LEU A 557 -6.41 -11.26 -3.94
CA LEU A 557 -5.78 -10.24 -3.06
C LEU A 557 -6.61 -10.05 -1.79
N LEU A 558 -7.91 -9.82 -1.93
CA LEU A 558 -8.81 -9.60 -0.79
C LEU A 558 -8.87 -10.81 0.15
N GLN A 559 -8.91 -12.03 -0.40
CA GLN A 559 -8.88 -13.25 0.40
C GLN A 559 -7.56 -13.41 1.17
N ALA A 560 -6.43 -13.06 0.56
CA ALA A 560 -5.13 -13.13 1.24
C ALA A 560 -4.99 -12.07 2.35
N GLY A 561 -5.77 -10.99 2.28
CA GLY A 561 -5.74 -9.90 3.24
C GLY A 561 -4.36 -9.25 3.29
N THR A 562 -3.81 -9.09 4.50
CA THR A 562 -2.53 -8.42 4.72
C THR A 562 -1.36 -9.35 5.03
N ALA A 563 -1.58 -10.68 5.05
CA ALA A 563 -0.62 -11.66 5.56
C ALA A 563 0.73 -11.70 4.80
N ASP A 564 0.70 -11.41 3.50
CA ASP A 564 1.89 -11.45 2.65
C ASP A 564 2.62 -10.11 2.52
N TYR A 565 2.05 -9.03 3.06
CA TYR A 565 2.71 -7.72 3.08
C TYR A 565 3.81 -7.68 4.15
N GLU A 566 4.93 -7.08 3.78
CA GLU A 566 6.02 -6.78 4.72
C GLU A 566 5.71 -5.52 5.53
N HIS A 567 6.37 -5.35 6.67
CA HIS A 567 6.18 -4.18 7.52
C HIS A 567 6.48 -2.90 6.74
N ASP A 568 5.52 -1.97 6.70
CA ASP A 568 5.71 -0.66 6.09
C ASP A 568 6.65 0.18 6.98
N PRO A 569 7.76 0.75 6.47
CA PRO A 569 8.67 1.54 7.29
C PRO A 569 8.01 2.72 8.04
N SER A 570 6.86 3.21 7.57
CA SER A 570 6.09 4.26 8.24
C SER A 570 5.14 3.76 9.34
N GLY A 571 5.08 2.45 9.59
CA GLY A 571 4.19 1.81 10.58
C GLY A 571 2.71 1.79 10.17
N LYS A 572 2.37 2.24 8.96
CA LYS A 572 0.98 2.28 8.48
C LYS A 572 0.47 0.89 8.05
N PRO A 573 -0.81 0.59 8.30
CA PRO A 573 -1.39 -0.67 7.87
C PRO A 573 -1.44 -0.76 6.34
N PRO A 574 -1.27 -1.96 5.75
CA PRO A 574 -1.38 -2.14 4.31
C PRO A 574 -2.81 -1.92 3.80
N THR A 575 -2.94 -1.21 2.67
CA THR A 575 -4.19 -1.17 1.89
C THR A 575 -4.17 -2.31 0.87
N VAL A 576 -5.07 -3.29 0.98
CA VAL A 576 -5.06 -4.49 0.12
C VAL A 576 -5.48 -4.16 -1.32
N LEU A 577 -6.64 -3.51 -1.48
CA LEU A 577 -7.20 -3.15 -2.78
C LEU A 577 -8.17 -1.97 -2.59
N THR A 578 -8.18 -1.04 -3.53
CA THR A 578 -9.03 0.16 -3.52
C THR A 578 -10.05 0.16 -4.66
N GLY A 579 -9.66 -0.31 -5.85
CA GLY A 579 -10.60 -0.39 -6.95
C GLY A 579 -10.09 -1.09 -8.20
N LEU A 580 -10.99 -1.28 -9.16
CA LEU A 580 -10.75 -1.94 -10.43
C LEU A 580 -11.27 -1.06 -11.58
N VAL A 581 -10.51 -1.04 -12.67
CA VAL A 581 -10.95 -0.51 -13.96
C VAL A 581 -10.91 -1.63 -14.98
N LEU A 582 -12.01 -1.85 -15.68
CA LEU A 582 -12.12 -2.85 -16.74
C LEU A 582 -12.42 -2.13 -18.06
N ASN A 583 -11.47 -2.15 -19.00
CA ASN A 583 -11.66 -1.56 -20.33
C ASN A 583 -12.08 -2.64 -21.31
N SER A 584 -13.23 -2.47 -21.95
CA SER A 584 -13.82 -3.40 -22.91
C SER A 584 -13.71 -4.86 -22.44
N PRO A 585 -14.31 -5.22 -21.30
CA PRO A 585 -14.09 -6.53 -20.70
C PRO A 585 -14.98 -7.62 -21.31
N ILE A 586 -14.43 -8.82 -21.39
CA ILE A 586 -15.25 -10.04 -21.38
C ILE A 586 -15.40 -10.53 -19.93
N LEU A 587 -16.63 -10.67 -19.45
CA LEU A 587 -16.93 -11.14 -18.08
C LEU A 587 -17.40 -12.60 -18.06
N ASP A 588 -18.02 -13.07 -19.15
CA ASP A 588 -18.43 -14.45 -19.32
C ASP A 588 -18.20 -14.93 -20.77
N TYR A 589 -17.29 -15.89 -20.94
CA TYR A 589 -17.05 -16.53 -22.24
C TYR A 589 -18.20 -17.40 -22.71
N SER A 590 -19.16 -17.75 -21.85
CA SER A 590 -20.38 -18.43 -22.27
C SER A 590 -21.26 -17.54 -23.13
N ALA A 591 -21.19 -16.22 -22.94
CA ALA A 591 -21.93 -15.20 -23.68
C ALA A 591 -21.22 -14.70 -24.94
N ASP A 592 -19.96 -15.10 -25.17
CA ASP A 592 -19.22 -14.76 -26.39
C ASP A 592 -19.82 -15.51 -27.59
N CYS A 593 -20.60 -14.78 -28.38
CA CYS A 593 -21.26 -15.31 -29.58
C CYS A 593 -20.28 -15.51 -30.75
N GLY A 594 -19.07 -14.93 -30.69
CA GLY A 594 -17.99 -15.17 -31.64
C GLY A 594 -17.43 -16.59 -31.56
N GLN A 595 -17.52 -17.25 -30.41
CA GLN A 595 -16.97 -18.61 -30.21
C GLN A 595 -17.86 -19.72 -30.78
N ALA A 596 -19.17 -19.49 -30.93
CA ALA A 596 -20.10 -20.51 -31.37
C ALA A 596 -21.28 -19.91 -32.14
N ARG A 597 -21.48 -20.37 -33.39
CA ARG A 597 -22.58 -19.94 -34.27
C ARG A 597 -23.98 -20.23 -33.74
N THR A 598 -24.12 -21.06 -32.71
CA THR A 598 -25.41 -21.41 -32.09
C THR A 598 -25.76 -20.52 -30.89
N ARG A 599 -24.88 -19.59 -30.49
CA ARG A 599 -25.12 -18.62 -29.40
C ARG A 599 -25.72 -17.34 -29.96
N SER A 600 -26.65 -16.76 -29.21
CA SER A 600 -27.29 -15.48 -29.57
C SER A 600 -26.26 -14.34 -29.54
N CYS A 601 -26.21 -13.52 -30.60
CA CYS A 601 -25.47 -12.26 -30.59
C CYS A 601 -26.36 -11.06 -30.19
N ALA A 602 -27.40 -11.27 -29.39
CA ALA A 602 -28.25 -10.16 -28.92
C ALA A 602 -27.42 -9.05 -28.25
N GLY A 603 -26.46 -9.39 -27.39
CA GLY A 603 -25.57 -8.41 -26.75
C GLY A 603 -24.69 -7.59 -27.71
N TYR A 604 -24.56 -8.00 -28.97
CA TYR A 604 -23.75 -7.34 -30.00
C TYR A 604 -24.57 -6.40 -30.88
N LEU A 605 -25.89 -6.60 -30.93
CA LEU A 605 -26.79 -5.93 -31.86
C LEU A 605 -26.76 -4.39 -31.74
N PRO A 606 -26.66 -3.78 -30.54
CA PRO A 606 -26.49 -2.33 -30.45
C PRO A 606 -25.21 -1.83 -31.12
N SER A 607 -24.05 -2.45 -30.89
CA SER A 607 -22.81 -2.09 -31.58
C SER A 607 -22.90 -2.32 -33.09
N TYR A 608 -23.58 -3.36 -33.54
CA TYR A 608 -23.85 -3.59 -34.97
C TYR A 608 -24.68 -2.46 -35.58
N ALA A 609 -25.71 -1.98 -34.88
CA ALA A 609 -26.52 -0.86 -35.33
C ALA A 609 -25.70 0.44 -35.41
N ILE A 610 -24.83 0.71 -34.43
CA ILE A 610 -23.90 1.85 -34.47
C ILE A 610 -22.95 1.76 -35.66
N LEU A 611 -22.37 0.59 -35.92
CA LEU A 611 -21.48 0.38 -37.05
C LEU A 611 -22.19 0.50 -38.39
N ALA A 612 -23.41 -0.01 -38.50
CA ALA A 612 -24.21 0.15 -39.70
C ALA A 612 -24.56 1.62 -39.96
N ASP A 613 -24.84 2.40 -38.91
CA ASP A 613 -25.05 3.84 -39.02
C ASP A 613 -23.77 4.59 -39.44
N PHE A 614 -22.64 4.29 -38.80
CA PHE A 614 -21.34 4.87 -39.16
C PHE A 614 -21.02 4.67 -40.64
N HIS A 615 -21.22 3.45 -41.15
CA HIS A 615 -20.97 3.08 -42.55
C HIS A 615 -22.11 3.43 -43.51
N LYS A 616 -23.10 4.22 -43.07
CA LYS A 616 -24.25 4.70 -43.86
C LYS A 616 -25.08 3.56 -44.47
N LYS A 617 -25.14 2.42 -43.78
CA LYS A 617 -25.97 1.25 -44.11
C LYS A 617 -27.31 1.27 -43.40
N ALA A 618 -27.35 1.79 -42.17
CA ALA A 618 -28.59 2.01 -41.42
C ALA A 618 -29.42 3.14 -42.05
N LYS A 619 -30.75 3.03 -41.94
CA LYS A 619 -31.72 4.05 -42.43
C LYS A 619 -32.60 4.64 -41.33
N VAL A 620 -32.44 4.19 -40.08
CA VAL A 620 -33.35 4.52 -38.97
C VAL A 620 -32.98 5.80 -38.21
N ARG A 621 -31.68 6.06 -37.98
CA ARG A 621 -31.22 7.17 -37.14
C ARG A 621 -31.28 8.51 -37.88
N GLY A 622 -30.59 8.60 -39.03
CA GLY A 622 -30.35 9.88 -39.71
C GLY A 622 -29.61 10.86 -38.81
N ASP A 623 -29.85 12.17 -38.98
CA ASP A 623 -29.20 13.22 -38.17
C ASP A 623 -30.00 13.59 -36.89
N LYS A 624 -30.97 12.76 -36.49
CA LYS A 624 -31.98 13.12 -35.48
C LYS A 624 -31.58 12.84 -34.04
N GLU A 625 -30.63 11.95 -33.82
CA GLU A 625 -30.23 11.43 -32.50
C GLU A 625 -28.71 11.45 -32.38
N THR A 626 -28.20 11.66 -31.17
CA THR A 626 -26.79 11.41 -30.81
C THR A 626 -26.47 9.91 -30.86
N ILE A 627 -25.17 9.55 -30.89
CA ILE A 627 -24.74 8.13 -30.87
C ILE A 627 -25.27 7.44 -29.61
N ALA A 628 -25.23 8.13 -28.46
CA ALA A 628 -25.70 7.58 -27.19
C ALA A 628 -27.22 7.32 -27.21
N GLU A 629 -28.02 8.27 -27.70
CA GLU A 629 -29.48 8.08 -27.82
C GLU A 629 -29.83 6.93 -28.76
N TYR A 630 -29.16 6.85 -29.92
CA TYR A 630 -29.39 5.75 -30.86
C TYR A 630 -28.92 4.39 -30.31
N TYR A 631 -27.86 4.37 -29.50
CA TYR A 631 -27.41 3.17 -28.80
C TYR A 631 -28.46 2.69 -27.78
N GLU A 632 -29.02 3.59 -26.96
CA GLU A 632 -30.10 3.27 -26.02
C GLU A 632 -31.36 2.77 -26.74
N ALA A 633 -31.75 3.42 -27.85
CA ALA A 633 -32.86 2.97 -28.68
C ALA A 633 -32.60 1.56 -29.26
N SER A 634 -31.36 1.27 -29.64
CA SER A 634 -30.94 -0.03 -30.16
C SER A 634 -30.91 -1.10 -29.05
N LYS A 635 -30.52 -0.76 -27.81
CA LYS A 635 -30.65 -1.65 -26.65
C LYS A 635 -32.10 -1.99 -26.37
N LYS A 636 -32.99 -1.00 -26.37
CA LYS A 636 -34.43 -1.21 -26.17
C LYS A 636 -35.02 -2.13 -27.25
N PHE A 637 -34.74 -1.84 -28.52
CA PHE A 637 -35.14 -2.72 -29.63
C PHE A 637 -34.62 -4.14 -29.44
N THR A 638 -33.35 -4.28 -29.03
CA THR A 638 -32.75 -5.59 -28.80
C THR A 638 -33.50 -6.35 -27.71
N ALA A 639 -33.69 -5.75 -26.53
CA ALA A 639 -34.34 -6.38 -25.39
C ALA A 639 -35.81 -6.72 -25.64
N GLU A 640 -36.58 -5.78 -26.19
CA GLU A 640 -38.04 -5.90 -26.29
C GLU A 640 -38.48 -6.58 -27.60
N THR A 641 -37.68 -6.49 -28.65
CA THR A 641 -38.06 -6.95 -30.00
C THR A 641 -37.18 -8.07 -30.53
N PHE A 642 -35.85 -8.04 -30.39
CA PHE A 642 -34.98 -9.07 -30.98
C PHE A 642 -34.82 -10.31 -30.09
N THR A 643 -34.47 -10.14 -28.81
CA THR A 643 -34.19 -11.24 -27.87
C THR A 643 -35.33 -12.27 -27.76
N PRO A 644 -36.63 -11.88 -27.67
CA PRO A 644 -37.74 -12.84 -27.58
C PRO A 644 -37.85 -13.78 -28.80
N PHE A 645 -37.28 -13.38 -29.94
CA PHE A 645 -37.18 -14.23 -31.12
C PHE A 645 -35.87 -15.02 -31.08
N ALA A 646 -34.72 -14.37 -30.86
CA ALA A 646 -33.41 -15.01 -30.84
C ALA A 646 -33.33 -16.19 -29.85
N ASP A 647 -33.99 -16.10 -28.69
CA ASP A 647 -34.02 -17.18 -27.69
C ASP A 647 -34.70 -18.46 -28.19
N LYS A 648 -35.67 -18.34 -29.12
CA LYS A 648 -36.36 -19.51 -29.69
C LYS A 648 -35.49 -20.29 -30.67
N PHE A 649 -34.42 -19.67 -31.15
CA PHE A 649 -33.50 -20.21 -32.15
C PHE A 649 -32.09 -20.44 -31.62
N SER A 650 -31.86 -20.08 -30.35
CA SER A 650 -30.66 -20.43 -29.62
C SER A 650 -30.77 -21.87 -29.18
N TYR A 651 -29.86 -22.71 -29.66
CA TYR A 651 -29.80 -24.13 -29.29
C TYR A 651 -28.39 -24.47 -28.78
N PRO A 652 -28.25 -25.40 -27.81
CA PRO A 652 -26.95 -25.92 -27.46
C PRO A 652 -26.26 -26.47 -28.72
N ALA A 653 -24.97 -26.20 -28.86
CA ALA A 653 -24.19 -26.70 -29.99
C ALA A 653 -24.37 -28.23 -30.08
N PRO A 654 -24.71 -28.78 -31.26
CA PRO A 654 -24.90 -30.22 -31.38
C PRO A 654 -23.58 -30.95 -31.09
N PRO A 655 -23.61 -32.18 -30.53
CA PRO A 655 -22.39 -32.94 -30.26
C PRO A 655 -21.51 -33.07 -31.52
N PRO A 656 -20.17 -33.07 -31.38
CA PRO A 656 -19.26 -33.26 -32.50
C PRO A 656 -19.64 -34.47 -33.35
N GLY A 657 -19.74 -34.31 -34.67
CA GLY A 657 -20.13 -35.39 -35.60
C GLY A 657 -21.63 -35.52 -35.88
N THR A 658 -22.49 -34.76 -35.19
CA THR A 658 -23.92 -34.71 -35.50
C THR A 658 -24.15 -33.82 -36.74
N LYS A 659 -24.79 -34.34 -37.79
CA LYS A 659 -25.28 -33.50 -38.90
C LYS A 659 -26.32 -32.54 -38.33
N SER A 660 -26.08 -31.22 -38.39
CA SER A 660 -27.10 -30.26 -37.97
C SER A 660 -28.35 -30.49 -38.82
N LYS A 661 -29.52 -30.62 -38.17
CA LYS A 661 -30.78 -30.47 -38.91
C LYS A 661 -30.76 -29.05 -39.45
N LYS A 662 -30.81 -28.89 -40.78
CA LYS A 662 -31.06 -27.59 -41.42
C LYS A 662 -32.49 -27.16 -41.06
N ILE A 663 -32.66 -26.59 -39.88
CA ILE A 663 -33.90 -25.89 -39.52
C ILE A 663 -33.93 -24.66 -40.43
N LYS A 664 -34.99 -24.55 -41.25
CA LYS A 664 -35.18 -23.40 -42.12
C LYS A 664 -35.77 -22.27 -41.27
N TRP A 665 -34.88 -21.54 -40.62
CA TRP A 665 -35.24 -20.54 -39.63
C TRP A 665 -36.11 -19.40 -40.18
N LEU A 666 -35.77 -18.87 -41.36
CA LEU A 666 -36.47 -17.70 -41.90
C LEU A 666 -37.98 -17.94 -42.11
N PRO A 667 -38.44 -19.06 -42.72
CA PRO A 667 -39.86 -19.38 -42.77
C PRO A 667 -40.55 -19.49 -41.39
N GLU A 668 -39.87 -20.05 -40.39
CA GLU A 668 -40.39 -20.15 -39.03
C GLU A 668 -40.51 -18.78 -38.37
N LEU A 669 -39.50 -17.92 -38.52
CA LEU A 669 -39.52 -16.54 -38.05
C LEU A 669 -40.64 -15.73 -38.73
N GLU A 670 -40.79 -15.82 -40.05
CA GLU A 670 -41.83 -15.09 -40.79
C GLU A 670 -43.26 -15.53 -40.40
N ALA A 671 -43.42 -16.78 -39.94
CA ALA A 671 -44.70 -17.31 -39.46
C ALA A 671 -45.03 -16.86 -38.03
N MET A 672 -44.03 -16.44 -37.24
CA MET A 672 -44.25 -15.91 -35.90
C MET A 672 -44.92 -14.53 -35.95
N ALA A 673 -45.83 -14.28 -35.00
CA ALA A 673 -46.40 -12.96 -34.81
C ALA A 673 -45.29 -11.90 -34.63
N GLY A 674 -45.30 -10.87 -35.47
CA GLY A 674 -44.28 -9.80 -35.47
C GLY A 674 -42.97 -10.13 -36.19
N GLY A 675 -42.72 -11.37 -36.63
CA GLY A 675 -41.43 -11.76 -37.21
C GLY A 675 -41.09 -11.08 -38.54
N LYS A 676 -42.08 -10.83 -39.40
CA LYS A 676 -41.88 -10.02 -40.63
C LYS A 676 -41.52 -8.56 -40.34
N ALA A 677 -42.12 -7.99 -39.29
CA ALA A 677 -41.81 -6.63 -38.84
C ALA A 677 -40.39 -6.57 -38.28
N LEU A 678 -40.00 -7.54 -37.43
CA LEU A 678 -38.64 -7.67 -36.93
C LEU A 678 -37.61 -7.72 -38.07
N LEU A 679 -37.83 -8.54 -39.10
CA LEU A 679 -36.93 -8.64 -40.25
C LEU A 679 -36.79 -7.31 -40.99
N THR A 680 -37.90 -6.57 -41.15
CA THR A 680 -37.90 -5.24 -41.77
C THR A 680 -37.10 -4.24 -40.94
N ASP A 681 -37.29 -4.27 -39.62
CA ASP A 681 -36.54 -3.42 -38.69
C ASP A 681 -35.05 -3.76 -38.70
N LEU A 682 -34.68 -5.05 -38.69
CA LEU A 682 -33.29 -5.50 -38.75
C LEU A 682 -32.61 -5.08 -40.07
N GLU A 683 -33.29 -5.26 -41.20
CA GLU A 683 -32.78 -4.81 -42.51
C GLU A 683 -32.60 -3.29 -42.54
N THR A 684 -33.52 -2.53 -41.94
CA THR A 684 -33.44 -1.06 -41.89
C THR A 684 -32.38 -0.55 -40.91
N ARG A 685 -32.17 -1.25 -39.78
CA ARG A 685 -31.18 -0.91 -38.75
C ARG A 685 -29.75 -1.28 -39.13
N LEU A 686 -29.57 -2.45 -39.78
CA LEU A 686 -28.24 -2.98 -40.08
C LEU A 686 -27.82 -2.78 -41.54
N GLY A 687 -28.78 -2.51 -42.44
CA GLY A 687 -28.54 -2.48 -43.89
C GLY A 687 -28.16 -3.84 -44.47
N ILE A 688 -28.47 -4.92 -43.76
CA ILE A 688 -28.20 -6.31 -44.16
C ILE A 688 -29.48 -6.93 -44.71
N SER A 689 -29.41 -7.46 -45.93
CA SER A 689 -30.57 -8.05 -46.61
C SER A 689 -31.22 -9.18 -45.80
N ARG A 690 -32.55 -9.23 -45.78
CA ARG A 690 -33.34 -10.34 -45.23
C ARG A 690 -32.89 -11.74 -45.67
N ARG A 691 -32.22 -11.89 -46.83
CA ARG A 691 -31.73 -13.20 -47.32
C ARG A 691 -30.54 -13.73 -46.52
N VAL A 692 -29.77 -12.87 -45.85
CA VAL A 692 -28.63 -13.28 -44.99
C VAL A 692 -29.12 -14.01 -43.75
N TRP A 693 -30.31 -13.66 -43.28
CA TRP A 693 -30.90 -14.20 -42.07
C TRP A 693 -31.25 -15.68 -42.22
N GLU A 694 -31.68 -16.17 -43.39
CA GLU A 694 -32.04 -17.59 -43.60
C GLU A 694 -30.99 -18.61 -43.15
N PRO A 695 -29.70 -18.50 -43.54
CA PRO A 695 -28.65 -19.36 -43.00
C PRO A 695 -28.09 -18.94 -41.64
N GLU A 696 -28.29 -17.70 -41.18
CA GLU A 696 -27.53 -17.13 -40.05
C GLU A 696 -28.43 -16.42 -39.01
N PRO A 697 -29.20 -17.20 -38.22
CA PRO A 697 -30.22 -16.67 -37.32
C PRO A 697 -29.81 -15.67 -36.28
N LEU A 698 -28.60 -15.86 -35.80
CA LEU A 698 -28.07 -15.17 -34.64
C LEU A 698 -27.04 -14.12 -35.07
N LEU A 699 -26.86 -13.92 -36.39
CA LEU A 699 -25.92 -12.99 -37.03
C LEU A 699 -24.58 -12.89 -36.30
N ASN A 700 -23.82 -13.98 -36.34
CA ASN A 700 -22.49 -14.04 -35.75
C ASN A 700 -21.58 -12.92 -36.28
N VAL A 701 -20.65 -12.46 -35.43
CA VAL A 701 -19.78 -11.31 -35.68
C VAL A 701 -19.03 -11.36 -37.01
N ASP A 702 -18.53 -12.52 -37.42
CA ASP A 702 -17.78 -12.64 -38.68
C ASP A 702 -18.69 -12.47 -39.89
N ILE A 703 -19.92 -12.98 -39.81
CA ILE A 703 -20.93 -12.79 -40.85
C ILE A 703 -21.39 -11.34 -40.88
N PHE A 704 -21.61 -10.71 -39.71
CA PHE A 704 -21.92 -9.30 -39.65
C PHE A 704 -20.85 -8.46 -40.36
N ARG A 705 -19.56 -8.69 -40.05
CA ARG A 705 -18.42 -8.02 -40.68
C ARG A 705 -18.42 -8.21 -42.20
N GLU A 706 -18.57 -9.45 -42.67
CA GLU A 706 -18.57 -9.77 -44.10
C GLU A 706 -19.74 -9.11 -44.85
N LYS A 707 -20.93 -9.10 -44.25
CA LYS A 707 -22.16 -8.61 -44.92
C LYS A 707 -22.33 -7.10 -44.83
N LEU A 708 -21.79 -6.44 -43.81
CA LEU A 708 -21.89 -4.99 -43.66
C LEU A 708 -21.11 -4.23 -44.75
N LEU A 709 -19.83 -4.59 -44.97
CA LEU A 709 -19.00 -4.04 -46.04
C LEU A 709 -18.38 -5.15 -46.90
N GLN A 710 -19.12 -5.56 -47.91
CA GLN A 710 -18.65 -6.58 -48.87
C GLN A 710 -17.38 -6.11 -49.59
N GLY A 711 -16.41 -7.00 -49.71
CA GLY A 711 -15.09 -6.71 -50.31
C GLY A 711 -14.09 -6.05 -49.36
N GLN A 712 -14.44 -5.85 -48.09
CA GLN A 712 -13.56 -5.29 -47.06
C GLN A 712 -13.39 -6.29 -45.89
N LYS A 713 -12.27 -6.16 -45.15
CA LYS A 713 -12.01 -6.80 -43.86
C LYS A 713 -12.13 -5.74 -42.77
N LEU A 714 -13.28 -5.69 -42.10
CA LEU A 714 -13.48 -4.81 -40.94
C LEU A 714 -12.69 -5.35 -39.75
N SER A 715 -12.14 -4.48 -38.93
CA SER A 715 -11.56 -4.88 -37.64
C SER A 715 -12.69 -5.33 -36.68
N GLY A 716 -12.45 -6.39 -35.93
CA GLY A 716 -13.28 -6.74 -34.78
C GLY A 716 -13.03 -5.79 -33.60
N PHE A 717 -11.81 -5.28 -33.45
CA PHE A 717 -11.47 -4.33 -32.39
C PHE A 717 -12.14 -2.97 -32.58
N ASP A 718 -12.14 -2.39 -33.78
CA ASP A 718 -12.96 -1.20 -34.08
C ASP A 718 -13.61 -1.38 -35.44
N GLY A 719 -14.91 -1.68 -35.47
CA GLY A 719 -15.61 -1.99 -36.72
C GLY A 719 -15.69 -0.83 -37.72
N ARG A 720 -15.26 0.39 -37.34
CA ARG A 720 -15.09 1.52 -38.26
C ARG A 720 -13.86 1.36 -39.15
N MET A 721 -12.83 0.65 -38.65
CA MET A 721 -11.57 0.41 -39.35
C MET A 721 -11.70 -0.78 -40.29
N TYR A 722 -11.16 -0.66 -41.51
CA TYR A 722 -11.19 -1.74 -42.49
C TYR A 722 -10.05 -1.65 -43.51
N THR A 723 -9.70 -2.79 -44.09
CA THR A 723 -8.78 -2.94 -45.23
C THR A 723 -9.49 -3.65 -46.39
N PRO A 724 -8.98 -3.57 -47.64
CA PRO A 724 -9.49 -4.39 -48.74
C PRO A 724 -9.42 -5.88 -48.41
N SER A 725 -10.35 -6.69 -48.93
CA SER A 725 -10.42 -8.13 -48.63
C SER A 725 -9.15 -8.91 -49.06
N THR A 726 -8.40 -8.40 -50.03
CA THR A 726 -7.12 -8.94 -50.50
C THR A 726 -5.93 -8.54 -49.62
N SER A 727 -6.12 -7.63 -48.66
CA SER A 727 -5.08 -7.09 -47.79
C SER A 727 -4.95 -7.88 -46.47
N TYR A 728 -4.09 -7.39 -45.58
CA TYR A 728 -3.92 -7.91 -44.22
C TYR A 728 -5.20 -7.69 -43.38
N ASP A 729 -5.35 -8.46 -42.31
CA ASP A 729 -6.46 -8.30 -41.35
C ASP A 729 -6.36 -6.96 -40.64
N ALA A 730 -7.40 -6.12 -40.71
CA ALA A 730 -7.44 -4.81 -40.06
C ALA A 730 -7.20 -4.90 -38.54
N ASP A 731 -7.46 -6.05 -37.91
CA ASP A 731 -7.12 -6.28 -36.49
C ASP A 731 -5.62 -6.20 -36.19
N LYS A 732 -4.76 -6.41 -37.20
CA LYS A 732 -3.29 -6.37 -37.08
C LYS A 732 -2.69 -5.01 -37.44
N TYR A 733 -3.52 -3.97 -37.58
CA TYR A 733 -3.09 -2.65 -38.07
C TYR A 733 -2.02 -1.99 -37.18
N ILE A 734 -2.08 -2.19 -35.86
CA ILE A 734 -1.17 -1.50 -34.93
C ILE A 734 0.06 -2.32 -34.53
N ASP A 735 0.08 -3.62 -34.81
CA ASP A 735 1.00 -4.58 -34.20
C ASP A 735 2.48 -4.23 -34.40
N ASP A 736 2.89 -4.06 -35.65
CA ASP A 736 4.30 -3.87 -36.00
C ASP A 736 4.80 -2.51 -35.49
N ALA A 737 3.98 -1.46 -35.64
CA ALA A 737 4.32 -0.11 -35.19
C ALA A 737 4.49 -0.02 -33.67
N PHE A 738 3.61 -0.65 -32.90
CA PHE A 738 3.72 -0.68 -31.43
C PHE A 738 4.96 -1.45 -30.99
N LEU A 739 5.19 -2.65 -31.55
CA LEU A 739 6.37 -3.46 -31.24
C LEU A 739 7.67 -2.72 -31.56
N ASN A 740 7.77 -2.11 -32.74
CA ASN A 740 8.95 -1.36 -33.15
C ASN A 740 9.19 -0.14 -32.25
N GLN A 741 8.13 0.58 -31.87
CA GLN A 741 8.26 1.68 -30.91
C GLN A 741 8.76 1.20 -29.56
N PHE A 742 8.19 0.12 -29.01
CA PHE A 742 8.61 -0.38 -27.71
C PHE A 742 10.07 -0.82 -27.71
N ARG A 743 10.54 -1.46 -28.79
CA ARG A 743 11.96 -1.84 -28.95
C ARG A 743 12.90 -0.64 -28.76
N THR A 744 12.60 0.49 -29.39
CA THR A 744 13.39 1.74 -29.23
C THR A 744 13.21 2.37 -27.84
N MET A 745 11.96 2.39 -27.34
CA MET A 745 11.61 2.99 -26.05
C MET A 745 12.34 2.34 -24.87
N ARG A 746 12.54 1.01 -24.90
CA ARG A 746 13.29 0.31 -23.84
C ARG A 746 14.65 0.93 -23.59
N THR A 747 15.41 1.18 -24.65
CA THR A 747 16.74 1.78 -24.51
C THR A 747 16.63 3.29 -24.28
N ASP A 748 15.92 4.01 -25.15
CA ASP A 748 15.98 5.48 -25.19
C ASP A 748 15.21 6.15 -24.05
N TYR A 749 14.16 5.51 -23.53
CA TYR A 749 13.25 6.10 -22.54
C TYR A 749 13.27 5.39 -21.19
N LEU A 750 13.61 4.10 -21.18
CA LEU A 750 13.61 3.28 -19.97
C LEU A 750 15.01 2.93 -19.46
N ASN A 751 16.08 3.19 -20.23
CA ASN A 751 17.46 2.76 -19.91
C ASN A 751 17.57 1.23 -19.69
N TYR A 752 16.74 0.44 -20.36
CA TYR A 752 16.74 -1.02 -20.30
C TYR A 752 17.15 -1.61 -21.64
N LYS A 753 18.14 -2.50 -21.60
CA LYS A 753 18.66 -3.18 -22.77
C LYS A 753 18.63 -4.68 -22.55
N ASN A 754 18.19 -5.38 -23.58
CA ASN A 754 18.11 -6.82 -23.62
C ASN A 754 17.93 -7.26 -25.09
N ASP A 755 18.68 -8.29 -25.48
CA ASP A 755 18.74 -8.79 -26.86
C ASP A 755 17.56 -9.70 -27.24
N SER A 756 16.68 -10.02 -26.29
CA SER A 756 15.49 -10.83 -26.58
C SER A 756 14.49 -10.07 -27.45
N THR A 757 13.80 -10.82 -28.30
CA THR A 757 12.58 -10.35 -28.96
C THR A 757 11.46 -10.22 -27.93
N TYR A 758 10.83 -9.06 -27.93
CA TYR A 758 9.64 -8.80 -27.12
C TYR A 758 8.41 -9.52 -27.71
N THR A 759 7.78 -10.40 -26.92
CA THR A 759 6.65 -11.25 -27.37
C THR A 759 5.31 -10.54 -27.13
N THR A 760 4.78 -9.81 -28.11
CA THR A 760 3.52 -9.05 -27.95
C THR A 760 2.30 -9.96 -27.74
N SER A 761 2.05 -10.86 -28.69
CA SER A 761 1.09 -11.96 -28.58
C SER A 761 1.50 -13.02 -29.61
N LEU A 762 1.75 -14.24 -29.15
CA LEU A 762 2.21 -15.31 -30.05
C LEU A 762 1.01 -16.07 -30.62
N GLU A 763 0.99 -16.25 -31.94
CA GLU A 763 -0.02 -17.07 -32.62
C GLU A 763 -0.08 -18.48 -32.01
N GLY A 764 -1.29 -18.96 -31.76
CA GLY A 764 -1.53 -20.26 -31.11
C GLY A 764 -1.43 -20.26 -29.58
N LEU A 765 -1.02 -19.17 -28.92
CA LEU A 765 -0.99 -19.12 -27.44
C LEU A 765 -2.39 -19.29 -26.85
N ARG A 766 -3.36 -18.54 -27.38
CA ARG A 766 -4.77 -18.68 -26.99
C ARG A 766 -5.30 -20.11 -27.21
N ASP A 767 -4.89 -20.77 -28.29
CA ASP A 767 -5.30 -22.16 -28.58
C ASP A 767 -4.71 -23.18 -27.60
N ASN A 768 -3.63 -22.81 -26.92
CA ASN A 768 -2.98 -23.61 -25.86
C ASN A 768 -3.44 -23.21 -24.45
N TRP A 769 -4.36 -22.24 -24.32
CA TRP A 769 -4.85 -21.77 -23.04
C TRP A 769 -5.93 -22.70 -22.48
N ASP A 770 -5.79 -23.13 -21.23
CA ASP A 770 -6.85 -23.86 -20.54
C ASP A 770 -7.87 -22.89 -19.95
N PHE A 771 -9.03 -22.82 -20.60
CA PHE A 771 -10.14 -21.98 -20.17
C PHE A 771 -10.95 -22.60 -19.02
N LYS A 772 -10.73 -23.87 -18.67
CA LYS A 772 -11.49 -24.53 -17.59
C LYS A 772 -11.10 -23.95 -16.23
N ARG A 773 -12.11 -23.80 -15.38
CA ARG A 773 -11.94 -23.39 -13.97
C ARG A 773 -12.35 -24.53 -13.03
N PRO A 774 -11.48 -25.52 -12.77
CA PRO A 774 -11.83 -26.74 -12.02
C PRO A 774 -12.28 -26.48 -10.58
N PHE A 775 -11.96 -25.31 -10.02
CA PHE A 775 -12.38 -24.89 -8.68
C PHE A 775 -13.75 -24.21 -8.67
N THR A 776 -14.42 -24.10 -9.82
CA THR A 776 -15.80 -23.62 -9.95
C THR A 776 -16.75 -24.79 -10.23
N LYS A 777 -17.97 -24.74 -9.69
CA LYS A 777 -18.96 -25.84 -9.85
C LYS A 777 -19.31 -26.16 -11.31
N SER A 778 -19.22 -25.19 -12.22
CA SER A 778 -19.62 -25.31 -13.63
C SER A 778 -18.45 -25.47 -14.60
N ASN A 779 -17.19 -25.38 -14.14
CA ASN A 779 -16.01 -25.20 -14.99
C ASN A 779 -16.08 -23.99 -15.95
N ALA A 780 -17.05 -23.09 -15.76
CA ALA A 780 -17.32 -22.00 -16.69
C ALA A 780 -16.23 -20.93 -16.61
N THR A 781 -15.85 -20.41 -17.76
CA THR A 781 -14.88 -19.32 -17.88
C THR A 781 -15.60 -17.97 -17.71
N THR A 782 -15.89 -17.63 -16.46
CA THR A 782 -16.51 -16.34 -16.07
C THR A 782 -15.84 -15.80 -14.82
N SER A 783 -15.87 -14.47 -14.65
CA SER A 783 -15.43 -13.76 -13.44
C SER A 783 -16.58 -13.08 -12.68
N LEU A 784 -17.83 -13.29 -13.12
CA LEU A 784 -19.01 -12.74 -12.46
C LEU A 784 -19.14 -13.16 -10.99
N PRO A 785 -18.87 -14.42 -10.61
CA PRO A 785 -18.86 -14.81 -9.19
C PRO A 785 -17.87 -13.98 -8.36
N GLU A 786 -16.69 -13.70 -8.89
CA GLU A 786 -15.69 -12.88 -8.21
C GLU A 786 -16.12 -11.43 -8.06
N LEU A 787 -16.76 -10.83 -9.07
CA LEU A 787 -17.34 -9.48 -8.95
C LEU A 787 -18.42 -9.40 -7.86
N THR A 788 -19.28 -10.43 -7.77
CA THR A 788 -20.27 -10.55 -6.70
C THR A 788 -19.60 -10.68 -5.34
N ASN A 789 -18.60 -11.57 -5.23
CA ASN A 789 -17.88 -11.79 -3.98
C ASN A 789 -17.09 -10.57 -3.50
N ILE A 790 -16.46 -9.82 -4.41
CA ILE A 790 -15.78 -8.56 -4.08
C ILE A 790 -16.77 -7.56 -3.50
N SER A 791 -17.95 -7.45 -4.11
CA SER A 791 -19.02 -6.54 -3.66
C SER A 791 -19.52 -6.88 -2.24
N THR A 792 -19.38 -8.14 -1.81
CA THR A 792 -19.71 -8.59 -0.46
C THR A 792 -18.54 -8.49 0.52
N LEU A 793 -17.34 -8.96 0.14
CA LEU A 793 -16.16 -9.01 1.02
C LEU A 793 -15.54 -7.63 1.28
N ALA A 794 -15.58 -6.75 0.28
CA ALA A 794 -14.99 -5.43 0.34
C ALA A 794 -15.92 -4.42 -0.34
N PRO A 795 -17.09 -4.10 0.27
CA PRO A 795 -18.13 -3.29 -0.36
C PRO A 795 -17.66 -1.89 -0.76
N GLY A 796 -16.62 -1.35 -0.11
CA GLY A 796 -15.98 -0.08 -0.45
C GLY A 796 -15.13 -0.07 -1.74
N THR A 797 -14.86 -1.24 -2.34
CA THR A 797 -14.02 -1.36 -3.55
C THR A 797 -14.68 -0.66 -4.74
N LYS A 798 -14.02 0.32 -5.36
CA LYS A 798 -14.57 1.00 -6.53
C LYS A 798 -14.44 0.13 -7.78
N ILE A 799 -15.46 0.06 -8.64
CA ILE A 799 -15.38 -0.68 -9.91
C ILE A 799 -15.94 0.19 -11.04
N LEU A 800 -15.13 0.42 -12.06
CA LEU A 800 -15.50 1.17 -13.27
C LEU A 800 -15.27 0.29 -14.50
N ILE A 801 -16.28 0.22 -15.36
CA ILE A 801 -16.18 -0.40 -16.68
C ILE A 801 -16.22 0.70 -17.74
N LEU A 802 -15.27 0.64 -18.67
CA LEU A 802 -15.17 1.51 -19.83
C LEU A 802 -15.45 0.67 -21.09
N GLY A 803 -16.24 1.17 -22.03
CA GLY A 803 -16.56 0.47 -23.27
C GLY A 803 -16.57 1.38 -24.48
N GLY A 804 -16.36 0.81 -25.67
CA GLY A 804 -16.46 1.50 -26.94
C GLY A 804 -17.74 1.13 -27.70
N TYR A 805 -18.49 2.11 -28.20
CA TYR A 805 -19.72 1.87 -28.98
C TYR A 805 -19.50 1.04 -30.26
N HIS A 806 -18.28 1.03 -30.79
CA HIS A 806 -17.90 0.35 -32.04
C HIS A 806 -17.15 -0.96 -31.79
N ASP A 807 -17.07 -1.40 -30.52
CA ASP A 807 -16.47 -2.66 -30.13
C ASP A 807 -17.43 -3.82 -30.47
N ILE A 808 -16.93 -4.78 -31.25
CA ILE A 808 -17.61 -6.03 -31.57
C ILE A 808 -16.78 -7.26 -31.18
N ARG A 809 -15.72 -7.09 -30.38
CA ARG A 809 -15.05 -8.18 -29.63
C ARG A 809 -15.69 -8.36 -28.26
N THR A 810 -15.93 -7.26 -27.55
CA THR A 810 -16.53 -7.25 -26.19
C THR A 810 -17.54 -6.11 -26.08
N PRO A 811 -18.66 -6.20 -26.82
CA PRO A 811 -19.59 -5.08 -26.95
C PRO A 811 -20.16 -4.69 -25.58
N PRO A 812 -20.30 -3.39 -25.28
CA PRO A 812 -20.65 -2.96 -23.92
C PRO A 812 -22.04 -3.43 -23.46
N TYR A 813 -22.98 -3.63 -24.39
CA TYR A 813 -24.31 -4.12 -24.02
C TYR A 813 -24.27 -5.56 -23.52
N GLN A 814 -23.35 -6.41 -24.02
CA GLN A 814 -23.16 -7.73 -23.44
C GLN A 814 -22.67 -7.62 -21.99
N THR A 815 -21.75 -6.69 -21.70
CA THR A 815 -21.30 -6.43 -20.33
C THR A 815 -22.45 -5.96 -19.43
N GLU A 816 -23.32 -5.07 -19.90
CA GLU A 816 -24.51 -4.64 -19.15
C GLU A 816 -25.45 -5.82 -18.84
N LEU A 817 -25.66 -6.72 -19.81
CA LEU A 817 -26.45 -7.94 -19.61
C LEU A 817 -25.80 -8.89 -18.60
N ASP A 818 -24.48 -9.10 -18.68
CA ASP A 818 -23.74 -9.95 -17.74
C ASP A 818 -23.86 -9.44 -16.31
N LEU A 819 -23.72 -8.12 -16.09
CA LEU A 819 -23.90 -7.49 -14.79
C LEU A 819 -25.34 -7.61 -14.28
N LYS A 820 -26.34 -7.42 -15.16
CA LYS A 820 -27.75 -7.59 -14.82
C LYS A 820 -28.06 -9.02 -14.38
N ASN A 821 -27.46 -10.02 -15.02
CA ASN A 821 -27.66 -11.43 -14.69
C ASN A 821 -27.20 -11.81 -13.28
N VAL A 822 -26.30 -11.02 -12.67
CA VAL A 822 -25.83 -11.20 -11.29
C VAL A 822 -26.23 -10.05 -10.36
N ASN A 823 -27.19 -9.21 -10.75
CA ASN A 823 -27.70 -8.07 -9.98
C ASN A 823 -26.63 -7.04 -9.57
N LEU A 824 -25.65 -6.78 -10.45
CA LEU A 824 -24.58 -5.80 -10.22
C LEU A 824 -24.69 -4.54 -11.08
N GLN A 825 -25.75 -4.41 -11.89
CA GLN A 825 -25.95 -3.25 -12.78
C GLN A 825 -26.03 -1.91 -12.03
N ASP A 826 -26.56 -1.91 -10.80
CA ASP A 826 -26.67 -0.71 -9.96
C ASP A 826 -25.41 -0.49 -9.10
N ARG A 827 -24.53 -1.50 -9.02
CA ARG A 827 -23.30 -1.49 -8.22
C ARG A 827 -22.06 -1.10 -9.02
N ILE A 828 -22.03 -1.48 -10.29
CA ILE A 828 -20.87 -1.34 -11.16
C ILE A 828 -21.22 -0.37 -12.29
N VAL A 829 -20.47 0.73 -12.37
CA VAL A 829 -20.71 1.78 -13.35
C VAL A 829 -20.12 1.36 -14.69
N VAL A 830 -20.94 1.36 -15.75
CA VAL A 830 -20.51 1.19 -17.14
C VAL A 830 -20.56 2.55 -17.84
N LYS A 831 -19.46 2.97 -18.45
CA LYS A 831 -19.38 4.18 -19.27
C LYS A 831 -18.93 3.84 -20.68
N ASN A 832 -19.73 4.26 -21.66
CA ASN A 832 -19.49 4.01 -23.08
C ASN A 832 -19.03 5.28 -23.78
N PHE A 833 -18.06 5.13 -24.67
CA PHE A 833 -17.46 6.24 -25.43
C PHE A 833 -17.45 5.90 -26.92
N ALA A 834 -17.21 6.90 -27.76
CA ALA A 834 -16.83 6.62 -29.14
C ALA A 834 -15.55 5.75 -29.15
N GLY A 835 -15.25 5.05 -30.24
CA GLY A 835 -14.19 4.05 -30.20
C GLY A 835 -14.67 2.61 -30.23
N GLY A 836 -13.75 1.74 -30.60
CA GLY A 836 -13.86 0.30 -30.46
C GLY A 836 -13.27 -0.21 -29.14
N HIS A 837 -12.77 -1.45 -29.15
CA HIS A 837 -12.21 -2.22 -28.06
C HIS A 837 -11.08 -1.51 -27.30
N MET A 838 -10.08 -1.03 -28.05
CA MET A 838 -9.01 -0.17 -27.54
C MET A 838 -9.47 1.29 -27.60
N THR A 839 -10.50 1.63 -26.82
CA THR A 839 -11.25 2.90 -26.90
C THR A 839 -10.35 4.13 -26.89
N TYR A 840 -9.24 4.09 -26.14
CA TYR A 840 -8.24 5.16 -26.04
C TYR A 840 -7.48 5.48 -27.34
N ASN A 841 -7.53 4.60 -28.35
CA ASN A 841 -6.95 4.88 -29.68
C ASN A 841 -7.77 5.91 -30.47
N THR A 842 -9.04 6.13 -30.07
CA THR A 842 -9.93 7.10 -30.69
C THR A 842 -9.77 8.46 -29.99
N GLU A 843 -9.28 9.46 -30.73
CA GLU A 843 -8.88 10.76 -30.15
C GLU A 843 -10.05 11.48 -29.46
N GLU A 844 -11.25 11.47 -30.07
CA GLU A 844 -12.48 12.06 -29.50
C GLU A 844 -12.88 11.48 -28.13
N SER A 845 -12.39 10.28 -27.80
CA SER A 845 -12.74 9.57 -26.56
C SER A 845 -11.76 9.80 -25.43
N ARG A 846 -10.54 10.27 -25.72
CA ARG A 846 -9.46 10.35 -24.73
C ARG A 846 -9.81 11.27 -23.57
N ALA A 847 -10.16 12.53 -23.85
CA ALA A 847 -10.50 13.50 -22.81
C ALA A 847 -11.73 13.08 -21.97
N PRO A 848 -12.85 12.62 -22.58
CA PRO A 848 -13.98 12.06 -21.81
C PRO A 848 -13.61 10.85 -20.94
N MET A 849 -12.80 9.91 -21.45
CA MET A 849 -12.34 8.76 -20.68
C MET A 849 -11.43 9.18 -19.52
N LYS A 850 -10.51 10.12 -19.75
CA LYS A 850 -9.65 10.69 -18.70
C LYS A 850 -10.49 11.35 -17.61
N ALA A 851 -11.51 12.14 -17.97
CA ALA A 851 -12.42 12.75 -17.00
C ALA A 851 -13.18 11.69 -16.18
N ALA A 852 -13.60 10.59 -16.80
CA ALA A 852 -14.23 9.48 -16.09
C ALA A 852 -13.29 8.77 -15.11
N LEU A 853 -12.02 8.62 -15.48
CA LEU A 853 -10.98 8.06 -14.63
C LEU A 853 -10.62 9.00 -13.48
N ASP A 854 -10.47 10.31 -13.74
CA ASP A 854 -10.23 11.33 -12.71
C ASP A 854 -11.32 11.29 -11.65
N ALA A 855 -12.59 11.34 -12.07
CA ALA A 855 -13.72 11.21 -11.16
C ALA A 855 -13.71 9.89 -10.38
N PHE A 856 -13.25 8.79 -10.99
CA PHE A 856 -13.12 7.50 -10.32
C PHE A 856 -12.03 7.47 -9.26
N TYR A 857 -10.86 8.07 -9.52
CA TYR A 857 -9.78 8.15 -8.52
C TYR A 857 -10.16 9.09 -7.37
N GLU A 858 -10.77 10.23 -7.67
CA GLU A 858 -11.20 11.25 -6.71
C GLU A 858 -12.41 10.82 -5.86
N ALA A 859 -13.26 9.91 -6.37
CA ALA A 859 -14.42 9.44 -5.63
C ALA A 859 -14.03 8.73 -4.32
N PRO A 860 -14.80 8.93 -3.24
CA PRO A 860 -14.64 8.17 -2.01
C PRO A 860 -14.87 6.67 -2.25
N PRO A 861 -14.47 5.79 -1.31
CA PRO A 861 -14.86 4.38 -1.36
C PRO A 861 -16.36 4.22 -1.62
N TYR A 862 -16.74 3.17 -2.35
CA TYR A 862 -18.14 2.97 -2.70
C TYR A 862 -19.00 2.83 -1.43
N ALA A 863 -19.97 3.72 -1.25
CA ALA A 863 -20.98 3.62 -0.21
C ALA A 863 -22.26 3.04 -0.83
N PRO A 864 -22.78 1.89 -0.36
CA PRO A 864 -24.06 1.41 -0.84
C PRO A 864 -25.14 2.46 -0.53
N SER A 865 -26.02 2.74 -1.50
CA SER A 865 -27.22 3.53 -1.26
C SER A 865 -28.02 2.92 -0.10
N ALA A 866 -28.60 3.75 0.77
CA ALA A 866 -29.31 3.37 2.00
C ALA A 866 -30.63 2.58 1.81
N SER A 867 -30.78 1.82 0.73
CA SER A 867 -31.84 0.82 0.58
C SER A 867 -31.25 -0.57 0.82
N PRO A 868 -31.66 -1.27 1.88
CA PRO A 868 -31.20 -2.63 2.11
C PRO A 868 -31.83 -3.51 1.04
N VAL A 869 -31.05 -3.91 0.05
CA VAL A 869 -31.34 -5.14 -0.70
C VAL A 869 -31.09 -6.25 0.30
N THR A 870 -32.18 -6.81 0.84
CA THR A 870 -32.15 -8.00 1.68
C THR A 870 -31.49 -9.11 0.87
N ALA A 871 -30.19 -9.31 1.08
CA ALA A 871 -29.50 -10.49 0.62
C ALA A 871 -30.16 -11.68 1.34
N ALA A 872 -30.98 -12.44 0.61
CA ALA A 872 -31.41 -13.74 1.08
C ALA A 872 -30.14 -14.58 1.27
N ILE A 873 -29.76 -14.77 2.54
CA ILE A 873 -28.76 -15.74 2.95
C ILE A 873 -29.27 -17.10 2.47
N VAL A 874 -28.73 -17.61 1.36
CA VAL A 874 -28.86 -19.02 1.00
C VAL A 874 -27.85 -19.78 1.84
N SER A 875 -28.17 -19.93 3.12
CA SER A 875 -27.57 -20.96 3.96
C SER A 875 -28.28 -22.28 3.66
N GLY A 876 -27.54 -23.27 3.15
CA GLY A 876 -27.95 -24.67 3.21
C GLY A 876 -28.19 -25.36 1.86
N ALA A 877 -27.12 -25.95 1.32
CA ALA A 877 -27.10 -27.34 0.85
C ALA A 877 -25.64 -27.74 0.55
N LEU A 878 -24.89 -27.95 1.64
CA LEU A 878 -23.78 -28.91 1.66
C LEU A 878 -24.43 -30.27 1.91
N GLN A 879 -24.74 -30.99 0.84
CA GLN A 879 -24.72 -32.45 0.72
C GLN A 879 -24.63 -32.82 -0.76
#